data_AF-A0A7G2DWW2-F1
#
_entry.id   AF-A0A7G2DWW2-F1
#
_cell.length_a   1.000
_cell.length_b   1.000
_cell.length_c   1.000
_cell.angle_alpha   90.00
_cell.angle_beta   90.00
_cell.angle_gamma   90.00
#
_symmetry.space_group_name_H-M   'P 1'
#
loop_
_entity.id
_entity.type
_entity.pdbx_description
1 polymer ?
#
loop_
_entity_poly.entity_id
_entity_poly.type
_entity_poly.pdbx_seq_one_letter_code
_entity_poly.pdbx_strand_id
1 'polypeptide(L)'
;MKLIRKQLQKINKPAIKTIHSSDGDTIDCVPSHHQPAFDHPLLQGQRPMDPPEMPIGYSQENESHENFQLWSLYGESCPEGTIPIRRTTEQDMLRANSVRRFGRKIRRVRRDSSSNGHEHAVGYVSGSQYYGAKASINVWTPRVISQYEFSLSQIWIIAGSFAGDLNTIEAGWQISPELYGDTNPRFFTYWTSDAYQATGCYNLLCSGFVQTNNRIAIGAAISPISSYKGGQFDISLLIWKDPKHGHWWLQFGSGTLVGYWPVSLFTHLREHGNMVQFGGEIVNTRPGGSHTSTQMGSGHFAGEGFGKASYFRNLQMVDWDNTLIPISNLKVLADHPNCYDIRGGVNRVWDVQVKRSYRLIQSPKEVLVSHDVACFNNSIVVQILVSLLKCCERKDKCVRSCIAECLAKLALMEPETMVPKFASSSAVAGDLTQSLSESIFKPKSTIEVKQIDQEKTTDVNDLPPIVLVHGIFGFGKGRLGGLSYFAGAEKKDERVLVPDLGSLTSVHDRARELFYYLKGGLVDYGEEHSKACGHSQFGRFYEKGEYQEWDEDHPIHFVGHSAGAQVVRVLQQMLADKMFEGYENTNENWVLSLTSLSGALNGTTRTYIDGIQPEDGKSLKPISLLQICKLGVIMYDWIDIPWLKSYYNFGFDHFNMSRKKTGVRGLVDLLLGNAGPFAACGDWILPDLSIQGSMKLNASLQTFPNTFYFSYATKRTTKPLGMMTVPSGVMGIHPLLFIRVLQMSQWQFPRDIPLPYKGYRDEDWQDNDGALNTISMTHPRIPVEHSSLILRSDSDCLPLQPGIWYYKIVEADHIMFIINRERAGVEFDLIYDSIFERCRKHVFRKAPQTLPNEAQHQERGGQEE
;
A
#
# COMPACT_ATOMS: atom_id res chain seq x y z
N MET A 1 35.97 -9.53 -18.36
CA MET A 1 37.06 -9.44 -17.36
C MET A 1 38.20 -8.49 -17.75
N LYS A 2 39.05 -8.74 -18.78
CA LYS A 2 40.19 -7.83 -19.11
C LYS A 2 39.78 -6.37 -19.37
N LEU A 3 38.67 -6.15 -20.10
CA LEU A 3 38.14 -4.81 -20.39
C LEU A 3 37.66 -4.08 -19.12
N ILE A 4 36.97 -4.79 -18.23
CA ILE A 4 36.46 -4.25 -16.95
C ILE A 4 37.63 -3.82 -16.07
N ARG A 5 38.63 -4.69 -15.88
CA ARG A 5 39.83 -4.35 -15.09
C ARG A 5 40.55 -3.12 -15.62
N LYS A 6 40.71 -3.00 -16.95
CA LYS A 6 41.33 -1.83 -17.58
C LYS A 6 40.53 -0.55 -17.33
N GLN A 7 39.21 -0.63 -17.36
CA GLN A 7 38.34 0.53 -17.12
C GLN A 7 38.33 0.94 -15.64
N LEU A 8 38.30 -0.04 -14.72
CA LEU A 8 38.41 0.22 -13.28
C LEU A 8 39.73 0.88 -12.91
N GLN A 9 40.85 0.44 -13.50
CA GLN A 9 42.16 1.07 -13.32
C GLN A 9 42.19 2.53 -13.82
N LYS A 10 41.34 2.89 -14.77
CA LYS A 10 41.23 4.26 -15.28
C LYS A 10 40.38 5.14 -14.35
N ILE A 11 39.25 4.61 -13.87
CA ILE A 11 38.28 5.36 -13.04
C ILE A 11 38.79 5.51 -11.60
N ASN A 12 39.23 4.43 -10.98
CA ASN A 12 39.69 4.43 -9.60
C ASN A 12 41.15 4.89 -9.54
N LYS A 13 41.37 6.09 -9.00
CA LYS A 13 42.70 6.67 -8.83
C LYS A 13 43.38 6.14 -7.57
N PRO A 14 44.72 6.12 -7.50
CA PRO A 14 45.43 5.72 -6.29
C PRO A 14 45.04 6.60 -5.10
N ALA A 15 44.55 5.96 -4.03
CA ALA A 15 44.14 6.61 -2.80
C ALA A 15 45.27 6.61 -1.77
N ILE A 16 45.33 7.64 -0.92
CA ILE A 16 46.25 7.69 0.23
C ILE A 16 45.59 7.25 1.54
N LYS A 17 44.25 7.30 1.59
CA LYS A 17 43.40 6.80 2.68
C LYS A 17 42.14 6.22 2.07
N THR A 18 41.66 5.12 2.61
CA THR A 18 40.37 4.52 2.25
C THR A 18 39.49 4.49 3.49
N ILE A 19 38.22 4.87 3.33
CA ILE A 19 37.20 4.90 4.38
C ILE A 19 36.08 3.95 3.96
N HIS A 20 35.63 3.10 4.88
CA HIS A 20 34.49 2.21 4.67
C HIS A 20 33.26 2.81 5.37
N SER A 21 32.20 3.00 4.60
CA SER A 21 30.95 3.55 5.08
C SER A 21 29.98 2.43 5.50
N SER A 22 29.04 2.74 6.40
CA SER A 22 28.09 1.77 6.95
C SER A 22 27.09 1.20 5.94
N ASP A 23 26.89 1.88 4.81
CA ASP A 23 26.07 1.45 3.67
C ASP A 23 26.82 0.52 2.70
N GLY A 24 28.07 0.14 3.01
CA GLY A 24 28.90 -0.73 2.17
C GLY A 24 29.75 0.02 1.13
N ASP A 25 29.60 1.34 1.03
CA ASP A 25 30.43 2.16 0.16
C ASP A 25 31.89 2.18 0.64
N THR A 26 32.81 2.31 -0.32
CA THR A 26 34.23 2.56 -0.07
C THR A 26 34.61 3.91 -0.66
N ILE A 27 35.07 4.83 0.19
CA ILE A 27 35.49 6.18 -0.19
C ILE A 27 37.02 6.24 -0.20
N ASP A 28 37.57 6.59 -1.35
CA ASP A 28 38.99 6.76 -1.59
C ASP A 28 39.38 8.23 -1.53
N CYS A 29 40.27 8.58 -0.60
CA CYS A 29 40.87 9.91 -0.53
C CYS A 29 42.02 9.99 -1.53
N VAL A 30 41.77 10.67 -2.65
CA VAL A 30 42.72 10.79 -3.77
C VAL A 30 43.38 12.17 -3.71
N PRO A 31 44.71 12.30 -3.87
CA PRO A 31 45.37 13.59 -3.97
C PRO A 31 44.67 14.47 -5.02
N SER A 32 44.37 15.72 -4.65
CA SER A 32 43.52 16.60 -5.46
C SER A 32 44.03 16.80 -6.89
N HIS A 33 45.34 16.77 -7.13
CA HIS A 33 45.97 16.88 -8.46
C HIS A 33 46.00 15.58 -9.27
N HIS A 34 45.60 14.45 -8.68
CA HIS A 34 45.49 13.13 -9.36
C HIS A 34 44.03 12.75 -9.68
N GLN A 35 43.08 13.65 -9.41
CA GLN A 35 41.67 13.39 -9.64
C GLN A 35 41.33 13.14 -11.12
N PRO A 36 40.23 12.44 -11.43
CA PRO A 36 39.82 12.14 -12.81
C PRO A 36 39.69 13.37 -13.72
N ALA A 37 39.40 14.56 -13.18
CA ALA A 37 39.28 15.80 -13.94
C ALA A 37 40.47 16.07 -14.87
N PHE A 38 41.68 15.78 -14.39
CA PHE A 38 42.94 16.09 -15.09
C PHE A 38 43.32 15.07 -16.16
N ASP A 39 42.54 14.00 -16.34
CA ASP A 39 42.63 13.14 -17.53
C ASP A 39 42.03 13.83 -18.77
N HIS A 40 41.35 14.98 -18.61
CA HIS A 40 40.82 15.75 -19.73
C HIS A 40 41.96 16.49 -20.45
N PRO A 41 42.09 16.39 -21.79
CA PRO A 41 43.18 17.03 -22.53
C PRO A 41 43.31 18.53 -22.29
N LEU A 42 42.19 19.23 -22.10
CA LEU A 42 42.16 20.67 -21.84
C LEU A 42 42.54 21.06 -20.39
N LEU A 43 42.55 20.13 -19.46
CA LEU A 43 42.78 20.38 -18.02
C LEU A 43 44.09 19.76 -17.52
N GLN A 44 44.76 18.95 -18.36
CA GLN A 44 45.97 18.24 -17.99
C GLN A 44 47.05 19.20 -17.49
N GLY A 45 47.64 18.89 -16.33
CA GLY A 45 48.71 19.70 -15.72
C GLY A 45 48.23 20.94 -14.95
N GLN A 46 46.93 21.19 -14.89
CA GLN A 46 46.36 22.24 -14.04
C GLN A 46 46.24 21.78 -12.58
N ARG A 47 46.08 22.74 -11.66
CA ARG A 47 45.77 22.50 -10.26
C ARG A 47 44.37 23.04 -9.94
N PRO A 48 43.68 22.50 -8.92
CA PRO A 48 42.43 23.07 -8.45
C PRO A 48 42.62 24.55 -8.09
N MET A 49 41.66 25.39 -8.50
CA MET A 49 41.69 26.82 -8.24
C MET A 49 41.29 27.16 -6.80
N ASP A 50 41.72 28.34 -6.36
CA ASP A 50 41.25 28.93 -5.11
C ASP A 50 39.73 29.22 -5.17
N PRO A 51 39.05 29.23 -4.00
CA PRO A 51 37.64 29.59 -3.90
C PRO A 51 37.26 30.88 -4.63
N PRO A 52 36.12 30.92 -5.35
CA PRO A 52 35.65 32.10 -6.05
C PRO A 52 35.00 33.09 -5.07
N GLU A 53 34.67 34.28 -5.57
CA GLU A 53 33.81 35.21 -4.85
C GLU A 53 32.36 34.68 -4.78
N MET A 54 31.76 34.73 -3.59
CA MET A 54 30.38 34.33 -3.38
C MET A 54 29.41 35.38 -3.96
N PRO A 55 28.23 34.97 -4.46
CA PRO A 55 27.24 35.93 -4.93
C PRO A 55 26.79 36.94 -3.88
N ILE A 56 26.56 38.18 -4.31
CA ILE A 56 26.07 39.28 -3.47
C ILE A 56 24.68 38.93 -2.93
N GLY A 57 24.46 39.14 -1.63
CA GLY A 57 23.22 38.75 -0.95
C GLY A 57 23.23 37.32 -0.41
N TYR A 58 24.34 36.59 -0.53
CA TYR A 58 24.54 35.35 0.20
C TYR A 58 24.78 35.64 1.70
N SER A 59 23.82 35.29 2.55
CA SER A 59 24.02 35.25 4.00
C SER A 59 24.50 33.86 4.40
N GLN A 60 25.67 33.80 5.05
CA GLN A 60 26.14 32.57 5.69
C GLN A 60 25.28 32.36 6.95
N GLU A 61 24.33 31.43 6.90
CA GLU A 61 23.54 31.06 8.07
C GLU A 61 24.47 30.38 9.09
N ASN A 62 24.44 30.82 10.35
CA ASN A 62 25.24 30.27 11.47
C ASN A 62 24.71 28.88 11.91
N GLU A 63 24.53 27.96 10.97
CA GLU A 63 24.17 26.57 11.27
C GLU A 63 25.44 25.72 11.33
N SER A 64 25.52 24.89 12.36
CA SER A 64 26.61 23.96 12.64
C SER A 64 27.02 23.16 11.39
N HIS A 65 28.29 22.76 11.29
CA HIS A 65 28.76 21.86 10.22
C HIS A 65 27.97 20.55 10.23
N GLU A 66 26.86 20.48 9.48
CA GLU A 66 26.02 19.29 9.40
C GLU A 66 26.67 18.26 8.47
N ASN A 67 26.79 17.03 8.96
CA ASN A 67 27.20 15.88 8.17
C ASN A 67 25.99 15.38 7.37
N PHE A 68 26.00 15.60 6.06
CA PHE A 68 24.93 15.20 5.15
C PHE A 68 25.14 13.84 4.48
N GLN A 69 26.25 13.15 4.76
CA GLN A 69 26.61 11.90 4.10
C GLN A 69 26.98 10.81 5.12
N LEU A 70 26.49 9.59 4.88
CA LEU A 70 26.66 8.46 5.80
C LEU A 70 28.14 8.19 6.15
N TRP A 71 29.03 8.31 5.17
CA TRP A 71 30.46 8.00 5.34
C TRP A 71 31.20 8.94 6.29
N SER A 72 30.66 10.15 6.56
CA SER A 72 31.28 11.14 7.45
C SER A 72 30.57 11.28 8.80
N LEU A 73 29.47 10.54 9.04
CA LEU A 73 28.65 10.68 10.26
C LEU A 73 29.44 10.43 11.55
N TYR A 74 30.40 9.51 11.54
CA TYR A 74 31.22 9.16 12.71
C TYR A 74 32.52 9.96 12.82
N GLY A 75 32.61 11.12 12.17
CA GLY A 75 33.77 12.00 12.22
C GLY A 75 34.92 11.60 11.28
N GLU A 76 34.70 10.62 10.42
CA GLU A 76 35.66 10.27 9.36
C GLU A 76 35.74 11.38 8.31
N SER A 77 36.97 11.73 7.92
CA SER A 77 37.23 12.71 6.88
C SER A 77 38.47 12.34 6.05
N CYS A 78 38.54 12.89 4.84
CA CYS A 78 39.73 12.80 4.02
C CYS A 78 40.79 13.85 4.45
N PRO A 79 42.09 13.54 4.36
CA PRO A 79 43.16 14.49 4.68
C PRO A 79 43.11 15.76 3.81
N GLU A 80 43.65 16.87 4.31
CA GLU A 80 43.79 18.08 3.50
C GLU A 80 44.62 17.83 2.23
N GLY A 81 44.30 18.53 1.15
CA GLY A 81 44.92 18.33 -0.16
C GLY A 81 44.43 17.10 -0.93
N THR A 82 43.48 16.34 -0.38
CA THR A 82 42.81 15.21 -1.06
C THR A 82 41.33 15.48 -1.33
N ILE A 83 40.73 14.68 -2.20
CA ILE A 83 39.29 14.67 -2.46
C ILE A 83 38.72 13.25 -2.21
N PRO A 84 37.54 13.11 -1.59
CA PRO A 84 36.87 11.83 -1.47
C PRO A 84 36.22 11.42 -2.79
N ILE A 85 36.51 10.20 -3.25
CA ILE A 85 35.90 9.60 -4.44
C ILE A 85 35.29 8.26 -4.05
N ARG A 86 34.01 8.04 -4.38
CA ARG A 86 33.39 6.72 -4.22
C ARG A 86 34.03 5.73 -5.19
N ARG A 87 34.60 4.65 -4.67
CA ARG A 87 35.23 3.59 -5.47
C ARG A 87 34.19 2.90 -6.34
N THR A 88 34.48 2.74 -7.62
CA THR A 88 33.67 1.93 -8.54
C THR A 88 34.13 0.48 -8.46
N THR A 89 33.20 -0.46 -8.33
CA THR A 89 33.48 -1.90 -8.22
C THR A 89 33.28 -2.63 -9.54
N GLU A 90 33.79 -3.87 -9.63
CA GLU A 90 33.52 -4.75 -10.78
C GLU A 90 32.02 -5.07 -10.90
N GLN A 91 31.30 -5.21 -9.78
CA GLN A 91 29.86 -5.44 -9.79
C GLN A 91 29.11 -4.24 -10.39
N ASP A 92 29.53 -3.01 -10.09
CA ASP A 92 28.92 -1.81 -10.68
C ASP A 92 29.02 -1.79 -12.21
N MET A 93 30.17 -2.21 -12.74
CA MET A 93 30.39 -2.30 -14.17
C MET A 93 29.61 -3.43 -14.84
N LEU A 94 29.35 -4.52 -14.12
CA LEU A 94 28.60 -5.67 -14.62
C LEU A 94 27.08 -5.43 -14.66
N ARG A 95 26.55 -4.56 -13.78
CA ARG A 95 25.13 -4.18 -13.81
C ARG A 95 24.78 -3.32 -15.02
N ALA A 96 25.71 -2.50 -15.48
CA ALA A 96 25.46 -1.59 -16.58
C ALA A 96 25.37 -2.31 -17.94
N ASN A 97 24.45 -1.85 -18.79
CA ASN A 97 24.23 -2.40 -20.12
C ASN A 97 25.46 -2.32 -21.05
N SER A 98 26.41 -1.42 -20.77
CA SER A 98 27.65 -1.32 -21.53
C SER A 98 28.81 -0.81 -20.67
N VAL A 99 29.81 -1.68 -20.48
CA VAL A 99 31.10 -1.35 -19.84
C VAL A 99 31.77 -0.11 -20.47
N ARG A 100 31.62 0.09 -21.79
CA ARG A 100 32.22 1.25 -22.49
C ARG A 100 31.45 2.56 -22.29
N ARG A 101 30.16 2.47 -21.93
CA ARG A 101 29.28 3.63 -21.71
C ARG A 101 28.87 3.79 -20.24
N PHE A 102 29.53 3.08 -19.33
CA PHE A 102 29.26 3.17 -17.89
C PHE A 102 29.29 4.63 -17.44
N GLY A 103 28.25 5.06 -16.72
CA GLY A 103 28.07 6.43 -16.25
C GLY A 103 27.54 7.43 -17.27
N ARG A 104 27.31 7.08 -18.55
CA ARG A 104 26.78 8.00 -19.58
C ARG A 104 25.28 7.78 -19.81
N LYS A 105 24.50 8.86 -20.02
CA LYS A 105 23.08 8.76 -20.41
C LYS A 105 22.95 8.11 -21.80
N ILE A 106 21.90 7.32 -22.03
CA ILE A 106 21.68 6.56 -23.28
C ILE A 106 21.12 7.48 -24.38
N ARG A 107 21.64 7.35 -25.62
CA ARG A 107 21.23 8.09 -26.83
C ARG A 107 19.74 7.91 -27.17
N ARG A 108 18.84 8.70 -26.59
CA ARG A 108 17.45 8.90 -27.08
C ARG A 108 16.90 10.31 -26.82
N VAL A 109 17.73 11.33 -26.71
CA VAL A 109 17.25 12.69 -26.38
C VAL A 109 16.75 13.39 -27.66
N ARG A 110 15.44 13.30 -27.91
CA ARG A 110 14.71 14.29 -28.73
C ARG A 110 13.48 14.72 -27.94
N ARG A 111 13.41 15.99 -27.54
CA ARG A 111 12.35 16.52 -26.65
C ARG A 111 10.97 16.63 -27.33
N ASP A 112 10.89 16.34 -28.62
CA ASP A 112 9.68 16.52 -29.44
C ASP A 112 8.82 15.24 -29.54
N SER A 113 9.21 14.14 -28.91
CA SER A 113 8.39 12.93 -28.87
C SER A 113 8.25 12.43 -27.43
N SER A 114 7.01 12.22 -27.00
CA SER A 114 6.57 11.51 -25.79
C SER A 114 7.06 10.04 -25.71
N SER A 115 8.07 9.66 -26.49
CA SER A 115 8.46 8.29 -26.83
C SER A 115 9.81 7.84 -26.27
N ASN A 116 10.49 8.67 -25.47
CA ASN A 116 11.88 8.39 -25.07
C ASN A 116 12.02 7.80 -23.66
N GLY A 117 10.92 7.63 -22.93
CA GLY A 117 10.88 7.01 -21.61
C GLY A 117 11.29 7.93 -20.45
N HIS A 118 11.76 9.14 -20.70
CA HIS A 118 12.01 10.13 -19.65
C HIS A 118 10.76 10.96 -19.41
N GLU A 119 10.41 11.16 -18.14
CA GLU A 119 9.23 11.94 -17.75
C GLU A 119 9.60 12.95 -16.67
N HIS A 120 9.13 14.19 -16.82
CA HIS A 120 9.54 15.31 -15.98
C HIS A 120 8.34 15.96 -15.29
N ALA A 121 8.61 16.46 -14.08
CA ALA A 121 7.81 17.51 -13.49
C ALA A 121 8.77 18.57 -12.94
N VAL A 122 8.68 19.80 -13.46
CA VAL A 122 9.67 20.85 -13.25
C VAL A 122 9.05 22.24 -13.17
N GLY A 123 9.60 23.06 -12.29
CA GLY A 123 9.47 24.51 -12.34
C GLY A 123 10.62 25.07 -13.17
N TYR A 124 10.36 25.99 -14.11
CA TYR A 124 11.40 26.56 -14.95
C TYR A 124 11.24 28.07 -15.16
N VAL A 125 12.38 28.72 -15.36
CA VAL A 125 12.49 30.10 -15.83
C VAL A 125 13.23 30.11 -17.17
N SER A 126 12.74 30.87 -18.14
CA SER A 126 13.34 30.97 -19.48
C SER A 126 13.18 32.39 -20.05
N GLY A 127 13.99 32.73 -21.06
CA GLY A 127 13.90 34.01 -21.76
C GLY A 127 14.73 35.15 -21.16
N SER A 128 15.67 34.85 -20.25
CA SER A 128 16.63 35.80 -19.70
C SER A 128 18.03 35.17 -19.67
N GLN A 129 19.04 35.96 -19.32
CA GLN A 129 20.40 35.48 -19.10
C GLN A 129 20.54 35.05 -17.64
N TYR A 130 20.92 33.80 -17.41
CA TYR A 130 21.06 33.25 -16.05
C TYR A 130 22.50 32.90 -15.77
N TYR A 131 23.05 33.39 -14.66
CA TYR A 131 24.43 33.16 -14.25
C TYR A 131 24.52 32.16 -13.09
N GLY A 132 23.39 31.62 -12.64
CA GLY A 132 23.35 30.63 -11.57
C GLY A 132 21.95 30.43 -11.01
N ALA A 133 21.83 29.45 -10.12
CA ALA A 133 20.61 29.04 -9.48
C ALA A 133 20.90 28.46 -8.10
N LYS A 134 20.03 28.76 -7.13
CA LYS A 134 20.06 28.23 -5.76
C LYS A 134 18.70 27.66 -5.39
N ALA A 135 18.71 26.49 -4.75
CA ALA A 135 17.51 25.89 -4.19
C ALA A 135 17.84 24.96 -3.02
N SER A 136 16.89 24.83 -2.10
CA SER A 136 16.89 23.73 -1.13
C SER A 136 15.96 22.62 -1.64
N ILE A 137 16.52 21.41 -1.76
CA ILE A 137 15.90 20.24 -2.38
C ILE A 137 15.61 19.20 -1.32
N ASN A 138 14.33 18.88 -1.15
CA ASN A 138 13.89 17.89 -0.19
C ASN A 138 14.32 16.47 -0.60
N VAL A 139 14.91 15.71 0.32
CA VAL A 139 15.52 14.39 0.06
C VAL A 139 14.57 13.28 0.49
N TRP A 140 14.27 12.35 -0.43
CA TRP A 140 13.38 11.22 -0.22
C TRP A 140 13.98 9.94 -0.80
N THR A 141 13.37 8.81 -0.45
CA THR A 141 13.68 7.50 -1.04
C THR A 141 12.52 6.99 -1.89
N PRO A 142 12.23 7.59 -3.07
CA PRO A 142 11.18 7.11 -3.95
C PRO A 142 11.46 5.70 -4.46
N ARG A 143 10.40 4.88 -4.57
CA ARG A 143 10.50 3.53 -5.11
C ARG A 143 10.75 3.57 -6.61
N VAL A 144 11.86 2.95 -7.03
CA VAL A 144 12.19 2.69 -8.45
C VAL A 144 11.89 1.22 -8.75
N ILE A 145 11.11 0.94 -9.80
CA ILE A 145 10.55 -0.40 -10.06
C ILE A 145 11.52 -1.31 -10.81
N SER A 146 12.24 -0.78 -11.78
CA SER A 146 13.18 -1.53 -12.61
C SER A 146 14.62 -1.14 -12.30
N GLN A 147 15.54 -2.11 -12.34
CA GLN A 147 16.97 -1.83 -12.15
C GLN A 147 17.54 -0.88 -13.21
N TYR A 148 16.89 -0.74 -14.37
CA TYR A 148 17.27 0.14 -15.47
C TYR A 148 16.53 1.48 -15.45
N GLU A 149 15.73 1.73 -14.43
CA GLU A 149 15.05 3.00 -14.19
C GLU A 149 15.80 3.81 -13.14
N PHE A 150 15.51 5.11 -13.08
CA PHE A 150 15.98 5.98 -12.02
C PHE A 150 14.92 7.01 -11.67
N SER A 151 15.08 7.61 -10.49
CA SER A 151 14.32 8.78 -10.04
C SER A 151 15.27 9.78 -9.44
N LEU A 152 15.12 11.05 -9.81
CA LEU A 152 16.00 12.12 -9.35
C LEU A 152 15.25 13.41 -9.06
N SER A 153 15.87 14.27 -8.26
CA SER A 153 15.47 15.66 -8.04
C SER A 153 16.68 16.57 -8.13
N GLN A 154 16.66 17.57 -9.00
CA GLN A 154 17.83 18.37 -9.33
C GLN A 154 17.55 19.80 -9.79
N ILE A 155 18.64 20.56 -9.92
CA ILE A 155 18.73 21.84 -10.61
C ILE A 155 19.37 21.60 -11.98
N TRP A 156 18.76 22.16 -13.04
CA TRP A 156 19.35 22.21 -14.37
C TRP A 156 19.70 23.65 -14.73
N ILE A 157 20.93 23.89 -15.18
CA ILE A 157 21.30 25.11 -15.93
C ILE A 157 21.51 24.72 -17.38
N ILE A 158 20.75 25.35 -18.29
CA ILE A 158 20.64 24.93 -19.68
C ILE A 158 20.92 26.11 -20.62
N ALA A 159 21.74 25.88 -21.66
CA ALA A 159 21.97 26.80 -22.76
C ALA A 159 22.07 26.06 -24.10
N GLY A 160 21.74 26.73 -25.21
CA GLY A 160 21.72 26.13 -26.56
C GLY A 160 20.40 25.44 -26.92
N SER A 161 20.40 24.62 -27.97
CA SER A 161 19.21 23.98 -28.54
C SER A 161 19.22 22.45 -28.43
N PHE A 162 18.03 21.88 -28.29
CA PHE A 162 17.81 20.42 -28.31
C PHE A 162 18.08 19.79 -29.69
N ALA A 163 18.37 20.60 -30.72
CA ALA A 163 18.72 20.14 -32.07
C ALA A 163 20.16 19.62 -32.21
N GLY A 164 20.99 19.68 -31.14
CA GLY A 164 22.28 18.97 -31.08
C GLY A 164 23.41 19.71 -30.37
N ASP A 165 23.22 20.94 -29.94
CA ASP A 165 24.26 21.78 -29.31
C ASP A 165 23.95 22.14 -27.85
N LEU A 166 22.98 21.47 -27.23
CA LEU A 166 22.58 21.68 -25.83
C LEU A 166 23.74 21.50 -24.85
N ASN A 167 23.93 22.49 -23.98
CA ASN A 167 24.82 22.43 -22.82
C ASN A 167 23.97 22.33 -21.55
N THR A 168 24.30 21.39 -20.66
CA THR A 168 23.64 21.28 -19.35
C THR A 168 24.66 21.12 -18.22
N ILE A 169 24.33 21.73 -17.07
CA ILE A 169 24.92 21.44 -15.77
C ILE A 169 23.78 21.01 -14.85
N GLU A 170 23.99 19.89 -14.17
CA GLU A 170 22.97 19.15 -13.43
C GLU A 170 23.53 18.77 -12.05
N ALA A 171 22.85 19.13 -10.98
CA ALA A 171 23.20 18.70 -9.62
C ALA A 171 21.97 18.50 -8.73
N GLY A 172 21.98 17.44 -7.93
CA GLY A 172 20.84 17.05 -7.12
C GLY A 172 21.08 15.73 -6.39
N TRP A 173 19.99 15.04 -6.06
CA TRP A 173 20.04 13.66 -5.58
C TRP A 173 19.32 12.73 -6.54
N GLN A 174 19.81 11.49 -6.65
CA GLN A 174 19.18 10.46 -7.49
C GLN A 174 19.21 9.09 -6.82
N ILE A 175 18.28 8.24 -7.24
CA ILE A 175 18.24 6.81 -6.96
C ILE A 175 18.36 6.10 -8.31
N SER A 176 19.47 5.40 -8.49
CA SER A 176 19.77 4.66 -9.71
C SER A 176 20.39 3.30 -9.37
N PRO A 177 19.57 2.24 -9.30
CA PRO A 177 20.06 0.89 -9.02
C PRO A 177 21.08 0.40 -10.06
N GLU A 178 20.94 0.77 -11.34
CA GLU A 178 21.94 0.46 -12.38
C GLU A 178 23.32 1.01 -11.99
N LEU A 179 23.38 2.28 -11.57
CA LEU A 179 24.65 2.98 -11.31
C LEU A 179 25.27 2.62 -9.96
N TYR A 180 24.44 2.51 -8.91
CA TYR A 180 24.94 2.40 -7.53
C TYR A 180 24.74 1.03 -6.89
N GLY A 181 23.76 0.25 -7.36
CA GLY A 181 23.46 -1.09 -6.85
C GLY A 181 22.56 -1.12 -5.63
N ASP A 182 22.07 0.04 -5.20
CA ASP A 182 21.16 0.19 -4.07
C ASP A 182 20.02 1.16 -4.41
N THR A 183 19.17 1.39 -3.41
CA THR A 183 18.04 2.33 -3.48
C THR A 183 18.25 3.57 -2.62
N ASN A 184 19.49 3.88 -2.21
CA ASN A 184 19.78 5.03 -1.37
C ASN A 184 19.78 6.32 -2.21
N PRO A 185 19.21 7.44 -1.73
CA PRO A 185 19.34 8.72 -2.41
C PRO A 185 20.79 9.20 -2.33
N ARG A 186 21.42 9.37 -3.49
CA ARG A 186 22.84 9.70 -3.62
C ARG A 186 23.02 11.07 -4.24
N PHE A 187 23.90 11.88 -3.65
CA PHE A 187 24.27 13.18 -4.24
C PHE A 187 24.96 12.94 -5.58
N PHE A 188 24.52 13.62 -6.63
CA PHE A 188 25.09 13.43 -7.95
C PHE A 188 25.28 14.75 -8.69
N THR A 189 26.16 14.68 -9.68
CA THR A 189 26.35 15.72 -10.67
C THR A 189 26.36 15.12 -12.07
N TYR A 190 25.90 15.88 -13.05
CA TYR A 190 26.02 15.55 -14.47
C TYR A 190 26.30 16.83 -15.26
N TRP A 191 26.95 16.71 -16.41
CA TRP A 191 27.10 17.82 -17.35
C TRP A 191 27.24 17.28 -18.78
N THR A 192 26.86 18.06 -19.78
CA THR A 192 27.14 17.78 -21.20
C THR A 192 27.31 19.08 -21.96
N SER A 193 28.08 19.05 -23.06
CA SER A 193 28.23 20.17 -23.99
C SER A 193 27.78 19.87 -25.42
N ASP A 194 27.23 18.66 -25.65
CA ASP A 194 26.85 18.18 -26.99
C ASP A 194 25.51 17.43 -27.00
N ALA A 195 24.55 17.89 -26.20
CA ALA A 195 23.23 17.28 -26.09
C ALA A 195 23.27 15.77 -25.78
N TYR A 196 24.13 15.37 -24.84
CA TYR A 196 24.27 13.98 -24.37
C TYR A 196 24.76 13.00 -25.46
N GLN A 197 25.44 13.49 -26.51
CA GLN A 197 25.85 12.65 -27.64
C GLN A 197 27.15 11.88 -27.38
N ALA A 198 28.22 12.59 -27.03
CA ALA A 198 29.55 12.04 -26.80
C ALA A 198 30.17 12.54 -25.49
N THR A 199 29.77 13.73 -25.01
CA THR A 199 30.22 14.32 -23.74
C THR A 199 29.22 14.05 -22.60
N GLY A 200 29.75 14.01 -21.38
CA GLY A 200 28.94 13.94 -20.18
C GLY A 200 28.79 12.56 -19.57
N CYS A 201 29.01 12.49 -18.26
CA CYS A 201 28.71 11.32 -17.45
C CYS A 201 28.50 11.71 -15.99
N TYR A 202 27.94 10.77 -15.22
CA TYR A 202 27.65 10.96 -13.82
C TYR A 202 28.92 11.10 -12.98
N ASN A 203 28.88 12.04 -12.04
CA ASN A 203 29.87 12.23 -10.99
C ASN A 203 31.29 12.40 -11.57
N LEU A 204 32.28 11.78 -10.91
CA LEU A 204 33.68 11.76 -11.34
C LEU A 204 34.03 10.58 -12.26
N LEU A 205 33.03 9.91 -12.87
CA LEU A 205 33.27 8.76 -13.74
C LEU A 205 33.96 9.13 -15.06
N CYS A 206 33.98 10.43 -15.40
CA CYS A 206 34.73 10.99 -16.52
C CYS A 206 35.37 12.30 -16.10
N SER A 207 36.35 12.70 -16.89
CA SER A 207 37.07 13.93 -16.70
C SER A 207 36.20 15.15 -17.07
N GLY A 208 36.33 16.24 -16.32
CA GLY A 208 35.64 17.50 -16.58
C GLY A 208 35.34 18.32 -15.32
N PHE A 209 34.70 17.72 -14.32
CA PHE A 209 34.43 18.41 -13.05
C PHE A 209 35.66 18.36 -12.14
N VAL A 210 36.11 19.52 -11.66
CA VAL A 210 37.25 19.64 -10.74
C VAL A 210 36.72 19.78 -9.32
N GLN A 211 36.87 18.73 -8.52
CA GLN A 211 36.54 18.75 -7.09
C GLN A 211 37.67 19.40 -6.29
N THR A 212 37.30 20.20 -5.28
CA THR A 212 38.24 21.04 -4.50
C THR A 212 38.25 20.71 -3.01
N ASN A 213 37.18 20.14 -2.46
CA ASN A 213 37.10 19.83 -1.03
C ASN A 213 37.35 18.36 -0.68
N ASN A 214 37.64 18.14 0.60
CA ASN A 214 37.85 16.83 1.23
C ASN A 214 36.65 16.32 2.07
N ARG A 215 35.49 16.99 2.02
CA ARG A 215 34.34 16.76 2.92
C ARG A 215 33.12 16.14 2.24
N ILE A 216 32.93 16.32 0.94
CA ILE A 216 31.75 15.85 0.21
C ILE A 216 32.17 14.89 -0.88
N ALA A 217 31.70 13.65 -0.80
CA ALA A 217 31.92 12.63 -1.82
C ALA A 217 30.76 12.63 -2.82
N ILE A 218 31.02 12.97 -4.08
CA ILE A 218 29.99 12.87 -5.13
C ILE A 218 29.68 11.40 -5.39
N GLY A 219 28.40 11.04 -5.37
CA GLY A 219 27.90 9.67 -5.51
C GLY A 219 27.69 8.94 -4.19
N ALA A 220 28.06 9.51 -3.03
CA ALA A 220 27.78 8.90 -1.74
C ALA A 220 26.35 9.16 -1.25
N ALA A 221 25.84 8.26 -0.41
CA ALA A 221 24.48 8.31 0.13
C ALA A 221 24.26 9.52 1.05
N ILE A 222 23.12 10.17 0.90
CA ILE A 222 22.68 11.30 1.71
C ILE A 222 21.92 10.78 2.92
N SER A 223 22.20 11.35 4.09
CA SER A 223 21.47 11.09 5.33
C SER A 223 21.51 12.34 6.22
N PRO A 224 20.45 12.66 6.96
CA PRO A 224 19.15 11.95 7.04
C PRO A 224 18.24 12.16 5.81
N ILE A 225 17.19 11.34 5.71
CA ILE A 225 16.18 11.38 4.62
C ILE A 225 14.79 11.73 5.18
N SER A 226 13.93 12.30 4.34
CA SER A 226 12.56 12.66 4.73
C SER A 226 11.63 11.45 4.81
N SER A 227 10.61 11.54 5.65
CA SER A 227 9.58 10.51 5.81
C SER A 227 8.17 11.08 5.82
N TYR A 228 7.20 10.27 5.40
CA TYR A 228 5.81 10.71 5.27
C TYR A 228 5.19 10.99 6.65
N LYS A 229 4.70 12.22 6.84
CA LYS A 229 4.27 12.82 8.12
C LYS A 229 5.34 12.78 9.22
N GLY A 230 6.63 12.65 8.87
CA GLY A 230 7.75 12.63 9.80
C GLY A 230 8.74 13.76 9.54
N GLY A 231 10.00 13.54 9.93
CA GLY A 231 11.10 14.48 9.72
C GLY A 231 11.25 14.84 8.23
N GLN A 232 11.49 16.12 7.94
CA GLN A 232 11.72 16.63 6.60
C GLN A 232 13.13 17.18 6.53
N PHE A 233 13.93 16.67 5.60
CA PHE A 233 15.33 17.02 5.43
C PHE A 233 15.58 17.42 3.97
N ASP A 234 16.34 18.49 3.78
CA ASP A 234 16.67 19.01 2.47
C ASP A 234 18.14 19.40 2.36
N ILE A 235 18.67 19.33 1.14
CA ILE A 235 20.02 19.76 0.81
C ILE A 235 19.95 21.11 0.09
N SER A 236 20.80 22.06 0.47
CA SER A 236 20.93 23.33 -0.23
C SER A 236 22.01 23.23 -1.30
N LEU A 237 21.66 23.56 -2.56
CA LEU A 237 22.61 23.61 -3.67
C LEU A 237 22.62 25.01 -4.27
N LEU A 238 23.83 25.50 -4.58
CA LEU A 238 24.04 26.72 -5.35
C LEU A 238 25.01 26.40 -6.49
N ILE A 239 24.59 26.70 -7.71
CA ILE A 239 25.42 26.65 -8.91
C ILE A 239 25.51 28.05 -9.47
N TRP A 240 26.70 28.58 -9.69
CA TRP A 240 26.86 29.92 -10.27
C TRP A 240 28.15 30.05 -11.07
N LYS A 241 28.17 31.03 -11.96
CA LYS A 241 29.31 31.36 -12.79
C LYS A 241 30.15 32.42 -12.08
N ASP A 242 31.40 32.08 -11.81
CA ASP A 242 32.38 32.99 -11.23
C ASP A 242 32.63 34.18 -12.20
N PRO A 243 32.42 35.43 -11.77
CA PRO A 243 32.64 36.60 -12.62
C PRO A 243 34.11 36.80 -13.01
N LYS A 244 35.06 36.30 -12.21
CA LYS A 244 36.49 36.52 -12.44
C LYS A 244 37.07 35.59 -13.51
N HIS A 245 36.77 34.29 -13.44
CA HIS A 245 37.33 33.29 -14.36
C HIS A 245 36.29 32.64 -15.27
N GLY A 246 35.00 32.90 -15.06
CA GLY A 246 33.90 32.37 -15.87
C GLY A 246 33.56 30.90 -15.61
N HIS A 247 34.17 30.26 -14.62
CA HIS A 247 33.92 28.86 -14.28
C HIS A 247 32.62 28.68 -13.51
N TRP A 248 31.94 27.56 -13.69
CA TRP A 248 30.71 27.26 -12.96
C TRP A 248 31.03 26.52 -11.67
N TRP A 249 30.75 27.12 -10.52
CA TRP A 249 31.01 26.55 -9.21
C TRP A 249 29.77 25.88 -8.64
N LEU A 250 29.98 24.81 -7.87
CA LEU A 250 28.97 24.07 -7.13
C LEU A 250 29.25 24.18 -5.64
N GLN A 251 28.24 24.61 -4.90
CA GLN A 251 28.22 24.60 -3.44
C GLN A 251 27.15 23.64 -2.92
N PHE A 252 27.47 22.98 -1.81
CA PHE A 252 26.60 22.06 -1.09
C PHE A 252 26.44 22.53 0.37
N GLY A 253 25.20 22.55 0.85
CA GLY A 253 24.85 22.93 2.23
C GLY A 253 25.09 24.41 2.54
N SER A 254 25.54 24.69 3.77
CA SER A 254 25.71 26.04 4.34
C SER A 254 27.02 26.74 3.99
N GLY A 255 27.73 26.31 2.94
CA GLY A 255 28.99 26.97 2.57
C GLY A 255 30.00 26.11 1.81
N THR A 256 29.86 24.78 1.84
CA THR A 256 30.92 23.89 1.36
C THR A 256 31.02 23.90 -0.16
N LEU A 257 32.12 24.45 -0.69
CA LEU A 257 32.41 24.44 -2.12
C LEU A 257 32.81 23.04 -2.55
N VAL A 258 32.02 22.41 -3.42
CA VAL A 258 32.29 21.07 -3.96
C VAL A 258 33.41 21.14 -4.99
N GLY A 259 33.29 22.07 -5.93
CA GLY A 259 34.18 22.16 -7.07
C GLY A 259 33.58 22.97 -8.20
N TYR A 260 34.15 22.86 -9.38
CA TYR A 260 33.72 23.63 -10.54
C TYR A 260 33.82 22.88 -11.86
N TRP A 261 32.99 23.31 -12.82
CA TRP A 261 33.13 22.98 -14.22
C TRP A 261 33.86 24.12 -14.95
N PRO A 262 35.05 23.86 -15.52
CA PRO A 262 35.77 24.84 -16.31
C PRO A 262 34.96 25.31 -17.51
N VAL A 263 35.00 26.62 -17.76
CA VAL A 263 34.27 27.27 -18.87
C VAL A 263 34.68 26.73 -20.25
N SER A 264 35.89 26.17 -20.36
CA SER A 264 36.43 25.57 -21.58
C SER A 264 35.68 24.30 -22.03
N LEU A 265 34.91 23.67 -21.14
CA LEU A 265 34.10 22.49 -21.46
C LEU A 265 32.86 22.81 -22.30
N PHE A 266 32.40 24.08 -22.25
CA PHE A 266 31.11 24.50 -22.77
C PHE A 266 31.26 25.39 -24.01
N THR A 267 30.24 25.33 -24.86
CA THR A 267 30.05 26.21 -26.01
C THR A 267 29.13 27.36 -25.64
N HIS A 268 27.89 27.08 -25.23
CA HIS A 268 26.88 28.09 -24.89
C HIS A 268 26.93 28.51 -23.42
N LEU A 269 27.09 27.56 -22.49
CA LEU A 269 27.25 27.88 -21.06
C LEU A 269 28.57 28.61 -20.76
N ARG A 270 29.42 28.82 -21.77
CA ARG A 270 30.57 29.72 -21.65
C ARG A 270 30.13 31.18 -21.40
N GLU A 271 29.01 31.59 -21.97
CA GLU A 271 28.48 32.94 -21.81
C GLU A 271 27.55 33.00 -20.60
N HIS A 272 26.38 32.38 -20.71
CA HIS A 272 25.34 32.34 -19.69
C HIS A 272 24.35 31.18 -19.95
N GLY A 273 23.49 30.86 -18.98
CA GLY A 273 22.32 30.01 -19.16
C GLY A 273 21.17 30.76 -19.85
N ASN A 274 20.34 30.04 -20.61
CA ASN A 274 19.10 30.57 -21.22
C ASN A 274 17.83 30.08 -20.50
N MET A 275 17.96 29.00 -19.72
CA MET A 275 16.89 28.40 -18.96
C MET A 275 17.44 27.72 -17.70
N VAL A 276 16.70 27.84 -16.61
CA VAL A 276 16.95 27.08 -15.38
C VAL A 276 15.70 26.30 -15.01
N GLN A 277 15.89 25.04 -14.62
CA GLN A 277 14.82 24.16 -14.18
C GLN A 277 15.11 23.63 -12.77
N PHE A 278 14.05 23.41 -12.01
CA PHE A 278 14.05 22.82 -10.68
C PHE A 278 12.98 21.75 -10.67
N GLY A 279 13.33 20.52 -10.29
CA GLY A 279 12.31 19.50 -10.18
C GLY A 279 12.83 18.09 -10.32
N GLY A 280 11.95 17.18 -10.73
CA GLY A 280 12.21 15.76 -10.81
C GLY A 280 12.16 15.20 -12.23
N GLU A 281 12.90 14.11 -12.41
CA GLU A 281 12.95 13.31 -13.63
C GLU A 281 12.93 11.84 -13.24
N ILE A 282 12.19 11.05 -14.00
CA ILE A 282 12.23 9.59 -13.92
C ILE A 282 12.49 8.99 -15.29
N VAL A 283 13.03 7.78 -15.30
CA VAL A 283 12.98 6.91 -16.49
C VAL A 283 11.91 5.85 -16.28
N ASN A 284 11.13 5.68 -17.32
CA ASN A 284 10.09 4.70 -17.48
C ASN A 284 10.42 3.84 -18.71
N THR A 285 10.93 2.65 -18.44
CA THR A 285 11.37 1.67 -19.44
C THR A 285 10.22 0.96 -20.14
N ARG A 286 9.00 1.09 -19.62
CA ARG A 286 7.78 0.46 -20.11
C ARG A 286 7.96 -1.04 -20.45
N PRO A 287 8.42 -1.88 -19.52
CA PRO A 287 8.56 -3.31 -19.77
C PRO A 287 7.19 -3.89 -20.12
N GLY A 288 7.07 -4.50 -21.31
CA GLY A 288 5.78 -5.00 -21.82
C GLY A 288 4.84 -3.92 -22.36
N GLY A 289 5.31 -2.68 -22.60
CA GLY A 289 4.55 -1.60 -23.23
C GLY A 289 3.73 -0.71 -22.28
N SER A 290 3.70 -1.02 -20.98
CA SER A 290 2.94 -0.27 -19.97
C SER A 290 3.82 0.63 -19.10
N HIS A 291 3.32 1.81 -18.71
CA HIS A 291 4.01 2.76 -17.82
C HIS A 291 4.31 2.12 -16.45
N THR A 292 5.55 2.25 -15.93
CA THR A 292 5.92 1.70 -14.61
C THR A 292 5.42 2.53 -13.43
N SER A 293 5.36 1.96 -12.23
CA SER A 293 5.01 2.68 -11.00
C SER A 293 6.22 3.34 -10.31
N THR A 294 7.27 3.70 -11.06
CA THR A 294 8.44 4.40 -10.53
C THR A 294 8.04 5.77 -10.01
N GLN A 295 8.42 6.07 -8.77
CA GLN A 295 7.99 7.28 -8.07
C GLN A 295 8.94 8.45 -8.34
N MET A 296 8.40 9.68 -8.32
CA MET A 296 9.17 10.93 -8.36
C MET A 296 9.05 11.67 -7.03
N GLY A 297 10.13 12.30 -6.56
CA GLY A 297 10.12 13.07 -5.31
C GLY A 297 9.81 12.18 -4.11
N SER A 298 8.71 12.43 -3.40
CA SER A 298 8.27 11.61 -2.26
C SER A 298 7.37 10.44 -2.66
N GLY A 299 6.99 10.33 -3.94
CA GLY A 299 5.96 9.40 -4.40
C GLY A 299 4.52 9.85 -4.11
N HIS A 300 4.34 11.05 -3.54
CA HIS A 300 3.04 11.61 -3.18
C HIS A 300 2.70 12.87 -3.95
N PHE A 301 1.41 13.16 -3.97
CA PHE A 301 0.88 14.32 -4.64
C PHE A 301 1.12 15.55 -3.77
N ALA A 302 1.81 16.61 -4.21
CA ALA A 302 1.82 17.85 -3.43
C ALA A 302 0.54 18.68 -3.25
N GLY A 303 -0.62 18.18 -3.68
CA GLY A 303 -1.89 18.55 -3.06
C GLY A 303 -1.92 18.15 -1.57
N GLU A 304 -1.18 17.11 -1.19
CA GLU A 304 -1.15 16.54 0.15
C GLU A 304 -0.46 17.43 1.19
N GLY A 305 0.49 18.30 0.81
CA GLY A 305 1.10 19.23 1.76
C GLY A 305 2.57 18.98 2.09
N PHE A 306 3.10 19.91 2.89
CA PHE A 306 4.39 19.74 3.56
C PHE A 306 4.34 18.52 4.50
N GLY A 307 5.48 17.84 4.69
CA GLY A 307 5.55 16.60 5.46
C GLY A 307 5.15 15.36 4.67
N LYS A 308 4.59 15.51 3.46
CA LYS A 308 4.04 14.40 2.66
C LYS A 308 4.58 14.41 1.24
N ALA A 309 4.55 15.59 0.63
CA ALA A 309 5.02 15.79 -0.72
C ALA A 309 6.42 16.41 -0.75
N SER A 310 7.21 16.00 -1.74
CA SER A 310 8.51 16.61 -2.00
C SER A 310 8.38 18.07 -2.42
N TYR A 311 9.34 18.88 -1.99
CA TYR A 311 9.35 20.31 -2.25
C TYR A 311 10.73 20.82 -2.67
N PHE A 312 10.68 21.93 -3.40
CA PHE A 312 11.80 22.84 -3.58
C PHE A 312 11.45 24.16 -2.89
N ARG A 313 12.38 24.69 -2.10
CA ARG A 313 12.22 25.98 -1.41
C ARG A 313 13.46 26.86 -1.59
N ASN A 314 13.35 28.11 -1.14
CA ASN A 314 14.43 29.09 -1.21
C ASN A 314 15.00 29.27 -2.64
N LEU A 315 14.12 29.25 -3.64
CA LEU A 315 14.51 29.36 -5.04
C LEU A 315 15.03 30.77 -5.35
N GLN A 316 16.28 30.85 -5.81
CA GLN A 316 16.94 32.09 -6.21
C GLN A 316 17.74 31.87 -7.51
N MET A 317 17.97 32.96 -8.24
CA MET A 317 18.83 33.00 -9.43
C MET A 317 20.03 33.90 -9.16
N VAL A 318 21.11 33.68 -9.90
CA VAL A 318 22.24 34.62 -9.94
C VAL A 318 22.14 35.44 -11.22
N ASP A 319 22.15 36.75 -11.07
CA ASP A 319 22.12 37.72 -12.18
C ASP A 319 23.53 38.06 -12.69
N TRP A 320 23.61 38.83 -13.77
CA TRP A 320 24.88 39.17 -14.46
C TRP A 320 25.92 39.89 -13.59
N ASP A 321 25.47 40.60 -12.56
CA ASP A 321 26.28 41.34 -11.61
C ASP A 321 26.72 40.49 -10.40
N ASN A 322 26.52 39.16 -10.50
CA ASN A 322 26.77 38.19 -9.43
C ASN A 322 25.88 38.40 -8.19
N THR A 323 24.68 38.99 -8.34
CA THR A 323 23.70 39.15 -7.25
C THR A 323 22.70 38.00 -7.20
N LEU A 324 22.40 37.50 -5.99
CA LEU A 324 21.33 36.53 -5.75
C LEU A 324 19.97 37.22 -5.71
N ILE A 325 19.12 36.91 -6.68
CA ILE A 325 17.78 37.48 -6.82
C ILE A 325 16.69 36.40 -6.63
N PRO A 326 15.55 36.72 -5.99
CA PRO A 326 14.43 35.78 -5.86
C PRO A 326 13.76 35.52 -7.22
N ILE A 327 13.17 34.34 -7.39
CA ILE A 327 12.47 33.99 -8.65
C ILE A 327 11.11 34.68 -8.76
N SER A 328 10.93 35.51 -9.79
CA SER A 328 9.70 36.26 -10.07
C SER A 328 8.76 35.57 -11.09
N ASN A 329 9.29 34.83 -12.07
CA ASN A 329 8.53 34.30 -13.22
C ASN A 329 8.64 32.77 -13.40
N LEU A 330 8.57 31.99 -12.31
CA LEU A 330 8.63 30.52 -12.42
C LEU A 330 7.35 29.99 -13.07
N LYS A 331 7.52 29.26 -14.18
CA LYS A 331 6.47 28.47 -14.83
C LYS A 331 6.60 27.03 -14.36
N VAL A 332 5.51 26.27 -14.40
CA VAL A 332 5.51 24.85 -14.04
C VAL A 332 5.09 24.01 -15.23
N LEU A 333 5.74 22.85 -15.39
CA LEU A 333 5.49 21.89 -16.45
C LEU A 333 5.54 20.49 -15.86
N ALA A 334 4.62 19.65 -16.30
CA ALA A 334 4.60 18.22 -16.06
C ALA A 334 4.30 17.52 -17.38
N ASP A 335 5.16 16.60 -17.81
CA ASP A 335 4.96 15.86 -19.07
C ASP A 335 3.70 14.99 -19.01
N HIS A 336 3.46 14.38 -17.84
CA HIS A 336 2.27 13.58 -17.55
C HIS A 336 1.68 14.04 -16.21
N PRO A 337 0.88 15.12 -16.13
CA PRO A 337 0.36 15.64 -14.87
C PRO A 337 -0.51 14.63 -14.10
N ASN A 338 -1.07 13.64 -14.78
CA ASN A 338 -1.81 12.55 -14.15
C ASN A 338 -0.91 11.45 -13.56
N CYS A 339 0.38 11.44 -13.91
CA CYS A 339 1.41 10.54 -13.40
C CYS A 339 2.45 11.23 -12.51
N TYR A 340 2.72 12.52 -12.76
CA TYR A 340 3.57 13.44 -12.00
C TYR A 340 3.09 14.89 -12.27
N ASP A 341 2.39 15.59 -11.37
CA ASP A 341 2.16 17.03 -11.44
C ASP A 341 3.13 17.86 -10.58
N ILE A 342 2.96 19.18 -10.63
CA ILE A 342 3.76 20.14 -9.90
C ILE A 342 2.87 21.35 -9.59
N ARG A 343 2.94 21.90 -8.38
CA ARG A 343 2.24 23.15 -8.00
C ARG A 343 3.20 24.18 -7.47
N GLY A 344 3.05 25.41 -7.94
CA GLY A 344 3.66 26.58 -7.34
C GLY A 344 2.79 27.26 -6.31
N GLY A 345 3.40 27.83 -5.29
CA GLY A 345 2.69 28.66 -4.31
C GLY A 345 3.61 29.46 -3.39
N VAL A 346 3.02 30.37 -2.64
CA VAL A 346 3.68 31.04 -1.50
C VAL A 346 2.95 30.56 -0.26
N ASN A 347 3.64 29.91 0.67
CA ASN A 347 3.02 29.43 1.91
C ASN A 347 3.43 30.35 3.07
N ARG A 348 2.44 30.92 3.78
CA ARG A 348 2.63 31.84 4.92
C ARG A 348 2.67 31.18 6.30
N VAL A 349 2.56 29.85 6.40
CA VAL A 349 2.68 29.11 7.68
C VAL A 349 4.12 29.15 8.25
N TRP A 350 5.03 29.82 7.54
CA TRP A 350 6.44 30.02 7.89
C TRP A 350 6.62 31.53 8.17
N ASP A 351 6.34 32.01 9.38
CA ASP A 351 6.77 33.36 9.79
C ASP A 351 8.30 33.28 10.01
N VAL A 352 9.19 34.08 9.43
CA VAL A 352 9.15 35.45 8.88
C VAL A 352 10.00 35.49 7.59
N GLN A 353 9.56 36.30 6.62
CA GLN A 353 10.13 36.57 5.29
C GLN A 353 9.60 35.72 4.12
N VAL A 354 8.94 36.43 3.20
CA VAL A 354 8.28 35.98 1.98
C VAL A 354 9.20 35.10 1.12
N LYS A 355 8.92 33.79 1.03
CA LYS A 355 9.61 32.87 0.10
C LYS A 355 8.60 31.97 -0.66
N ARG A 356 8.75 31.95 -2.00
CA ARG A 356 7.97 31.13 -2.95
C ARG A 356 8.47 29.68 -2.93
N SER A 357 7.56 28.70 -2.88
CA SER A 357 7.85 27.26 -2.83
C SER A 357 7.04 26.49 -3.88
N TYR A 358 7.67 25.52 -4.55
CA TYR A 358 7.05 24.71 -5.61
C TYR A 358 7.19 23.24 -5.26
N ARG A 359 6.16 22.44 -5.50
CA ARG A 359 6.08 21.05 -5.04
C ARG A 359 5.69 20.10 -6.15
N LEU A 360 6.30 18.92 -6.20
CA LEU A 360 6.09 17.84 -7.20
C LEU A 360 5.10 16.80 -6.67
N ILE A 361 4.20 16.32 -7.54
CA ILE A 361 2.87 15.75 -7.25
C ILE A 361 2.54 14.71 -8.33
N GLN A 362 1.38 14.04 -8.31
CA GLN A 362 0.67 13.34 -9.40
C GLN A 362 -0.88 13.51 -9.21
N SER A 363 -1.77 13.17 -10.14
CA SER A 363 -3.23 13.17 -9.89
C SER A 363 -4.01 12.10 -10.68
N PRO A 364 -5.06 11.45 -10.14
CA PRO A 364 -5.93 10.56 -10.89
C PRO A 364 -7.24 11.31 -11.19
N LYS A 365 -7.27 12.06 -12.29
CA LYS A 365 -8.51 12.55 -12.90
C LYS A 365 -8.42 12.41 -14.41
N GLU A 366 -9.49 11.87 -14.99
CA GLU A 366 -9.73 11.60 -16.41
C GLU A 366 -9.07 10.33 -16.99
N VAL A 367 -9.68 9.19 -16.66
CA VAL A 367 -9.69 7.99 -17.52
C VAL A 367 -11.15 7.69 -17.88
N LEU A 368 -11.76 8.61 -18.62
CA LEU A 368 -12.98 8.45 -19.39
C LEU A 368 -12.94 9.61 -20.39
N VAL A 369 -12.91 9.29 -21.69
CA VAL A 369 -12.78 10.21 -22.85
C VAL A 369 -11.34 10.46 -23.35
N SER A 370 -10.70 9.43 -23.90
CA SER A 370 -10.00 9.51 -25.20
C SER A 370 -9.51 8.12 -25.60
N HIS A 371 -10.31 7.39 -26.38
CA HIS A 371 -9.81 6.25 -27.14
C HIS A 371 -9.27 6.80 -28.46
N ASP A 372 -7.98 6.62 -28.74
CA ASP A 372 -7.52 6.48 -30.11
C ASP A 372 -7.49 4.98 -30.42
N VAL A 373 -8.42 4.59 -31.30
CA VAL A 373 -8.65 3.23 -31.77
C VAL A 373 -7.70 2.97 -32.92
N ALA A 374 -6.59 2.28 -32.67
CA ALA A 374 -5.84 1.60 -33.72
C ALA A 374 -5.08 0.40 -33.13
N CYS A 375 -5.21 -0.75 -33.80
CA CYS A 375 -4.54 -2.04 -33.59
C CYS A 375 -5.20 -3.05 -32.65
N PHE A 376 -6.15 -3.83 -33.19
CA PHE A 376 -6.32 -5.24 -32.82
C PHE A 376 -6.55 -6.08 -34.07
N ASN A 377 -5.78 -7.16 -34.25
CA ASN A 377 -5.95 -8.12 -35.33
C ASN A 377 -6.06 -9.55 -34.76
N ASN A 378 -7.19 -10.20 -35.09
CA ASN A 378 -7.53 -11.63 -35.06
C ASN A 378 -7.45 -12.44 -33.75
N SER A 379 -8.61 -12.62 -33.12
CA SER A 379 -8.96 -13.81 -32.31
C SER A 379 -10.48 -14.02 -32.31
N ILE A 380 -10.96 -15.26 -32.16
CA ILE A 380 -12.37 -15.68 -32.06
C ILE A 380 -13.15 -14.90 -30.97
N VAL A 381 -12.43 -14.38 -29.97
CA VAL A 381 -12.93 -13.46 -28.93
C VAL A 381 -13.50 -12.16 -29.53
N VAL A 382 -12.91 -11.66 -30.61
CA VAL A 382 -13.39 -10.48 -31.35
C VAL A 382 -14.73 -10.76 -32.04
N GLN A 383 -15.02 -11.98 -32.49
CA GLN A 383 -16.32 -12.30 -33.10
C GLN A 383 -17.45 -12.33 -32.06
N ILE A 384 -17.15 -12.75 -30.83
CA ILE A 384 -18.09 -12.71 -29.70
C ILE A 384 -18.30 -11.26 -29.25
N LEU A 385 -17.23 -10.46 -29.17
CA LEU A 385 -17.29 -9.03 -28.86
C LEU A 385 -18.02 -8.21 -29.94
N VAL A 386 -17.82 -8.50 -31.23
CA VAL A 386 -18.54 -7.86 -32.34
C VAL A 386 -20.04 -8.21 -32.31
N SER A 387 -20.40 -9.42 -31.86
CA SER A 387 -21.80 -9.82 -31.68
C SER A 387 -22.46 -9.11 -30.49
N LEU A 388 -21.71 -8.90 -29.40
CA LEU A 388 -22.14 -8.11 -28.24
C LEU A 388 -22.21 -6.59 -28.54
N LEU A 389 -21.29 -6.07 -29.36
CA LEU A 389 -21.26 -4.67 -29.81
C LEU A 389 -22.39 -4.36 -30.82
N LYS A 390 -22.77 -5.31 -31.69
CA LYS A 390 -23.97 -5.15 -32.55
C LYS A 390 -25.28 -5.05 -31.76
N CYS A 391 -25.34 -5.57 -30.53
CA CYS A 391 -26.46 -5.33 -29.61
C CYS A 391 -26.45 -3.91 -29.00
N CYS A 392 -25.30 -3.22 -28.95
CA CYS A 392 -25.15 -1.88 -28.40
C CYS A 392 -25.70 -0.75 -29.30
N GLU A 393 -26.00 -1.05 -30.57
CA GLU A 393 -26.56 -0.08 -31.53
C GLU A 393 -28.09 0.11 -31.40
N ARG A 394 -28.79 -0.63 -30.54
CA ARG A 394 -30.21 -0.39 -30.28
C ARG A 394 -30.43 0.90 -29.46
N LYS A 395 -31.48 1.64 -29.81
CA LYS A 395 -31.76 3.03 -29.38
C LYS A 395 -32.20 3.19 -27.90
N ASP A 396 -32.16 2.13 -27.08
CA ASP A 396 -32.74 2.14 -25.74
C ASP A 396 -31.70 2.44 -24.63
N LYS A 397 -31.95 3.50 -23.85
CA LYS A 397 -30.96 4.14 -22.96
C LYS A 397 -30.69 3.31 -21.68
N CYS A 398 -31.66 2.50 -21.25
CA CYS A 398 -31.56 1.66 -20.06
C CYS A 398 -30.65 0.43 -20.28
N VAL A 399 -30.64 -0.11 -21.50
CA VAL A 399 -29.83 -1.28 -21.88
C VAL A 399 -28.34 -0.92 -21.99
N ARG A 400 -28.01 0.32 -22.43
CA ARG A 400 -26.62 0.81 -22.49
C ARG A 400 -25.97 0.96 -21.12
N SER A 401 -26.72 1.43 -20.12
CA SER A 401 -26.20 1.57 -18.74
C SER A 401 -25.96 0.20 -18.10
N CYS A 402 -26.87 -0.76 -18.34
CA CYS A 402 -26.78 -2.12 -17.81
C CYS A 402 -25.63 -2.93 -18.45
N ILE A 403 -25.38 -2.75 -19.76
CA ILE A 403 -24.26 -3.38 -20.47
C ILE A 403 -22.92 -2.73 -20.09
N ALA A 404 -22.87 -1.41 -19.88
CA ALA A 404 -21.67 -0.72 -19.36
C ALA A 404 -21.33 -1.16 -17.92
N GLU A 405 -22.33 -1.45 -17.09
CA GLU A 405 -22.15 -1.99 -15.75
C GLU A 405 -21.74 -3.48 -15.77
N CYS A 406 -22.28 -4.28 -16.69
CA CYS A 406 -21.82 -5.64 -16.97
C CYS A 406 -20.39 -5.69 -17.53
N LEU A 407 -20.01 -4.79 -18.44
CA LEU A 407 -18.66 -4.69 -18.99
C LEU A 407 -17.67 -4.13 -17.96
N ALA A 408 -18.08 -3.21 -17.08
CA ALA A 408 -17.27 -2.76 -15.95
C ALA A 408 -17.06 -3.86 -14.90
N LYS A 409 -18.02 -4.78 -14.76
CA LYS A 409 -17.93 -5.94 -13.86
C LYS A 409 -17.29 -7.18 -14.48
N LEU A 410 -17.36 -7.35 -15.81
CA LEU A 410 -16.59 -8.35 -16.57
C LEU A 410 -15.14 -7.91 -16.78
N ALA A 411 -14.86 -6.59 -16.82
CA ALA A 411 -13.50 -6.05 -16.75
C ALA A 411 -12.83 -6.30 -15.39
N LEU A 412 -13.59 -6.69 -14.36
CA LEU A 412 -13.09 -7.25 -13.09
C LEU A 412 -12.84 -8.77 -13.18
N MET A 413 -13.11 -9.43 -14.31
CA MET A 413 -12.93 -10.87 -14.54
C MET A 413 -12.06 -11.23 -15.76
N GLU A 414 -11.54 -10.27 -16.53
CA GLU A 414 -10.53 -10.57 -17.56
C GLU A 414 -9.12 -10.67 -16.94
N PRO A 415 -8.38 -11.77 -17.21
CA PRO A 415 -6.98 -11.89 -16.79
C PRO A 415 -6.12 -10.79 -17.39
N GLU A 416 -6.48 -10.21 -18.55
CA GLU A 416 -5.64 -9.23 -19.23
C GLU A 416 -5.77 -7.79 -18.67
N THR A 417 -6.84 -7.48 -17.93
CA THR A 417 -6.93 -6.25 -17.10
C THR A 417 -6.38 -6.45 -15.69
N MET A 418 -6.24 -7.71 -15.23
CA MET A 418 -5.63 -8.05 -13.93
C MET A 418 -4.13 -8.35 -14.02
N VAL A 419 -3.58 -8.85 -15.12
CA VAL A 419 -2.15 -9.25 -15.18
C VAL A 419 -1.18 -8.05 -15.17
N PRO A 420 -1.44 -6.87 -15.77
CA PRO A 420 -0.50 -5.75 -15.64
C PRO A 420 -0.60 -5.02 -14.29
N LYS A 421 -1.74 -5.13 -13.59
CA LYS A 421 -1.99 -4.48 -12.27
C LYS A 421 -1.80 -5.41 -11.06
N PHE A 422 -1.74 -6.73 -11.23
CA PHE A 422 -1.38 -7.69 -10.17
C PHE A 422 0.03 -8.31 -10.32
N ALA A 423 0.72 -8.12 -11.46
CA ALA A 423 2.12 -8.56 -11.62
C ALA A 423 3.17 -7.57 -11.08
N SER A 424 2.78 -6.41 -10.54
CA SER A 424 3.70 -5.37 -10.01
C SER A 424 3.92 -5.43 -8.49
N SER A 425 3.38 -6.47 -7.84
CA SER A 425 3.89 -6.97 -6.56
C SER A 425 5.06 -7.92 -6.83
N SER A 426 6.27 -7.52 -6.43
CA SER A 426 7.48 -8.34 -6.49
C SER A 426 7.43 -9.59 -5.60
N ALA A 427 6.34 -9.79 -4.84
CA ALA A 427 6.06 -11.06 -4.18
C ALA A 427 5.47 -12.07 -5.17
N VAL A 428 4.50 -11.66 -6.00
CA VAL A 428 3.73 -12.61 -6.84
C VAL A 428 4.46 -13.03 -8.11
N ALA A 429 5.31 -12.18 -8.71
CA ALA A 429 6.10 -12.58 -9.89
C ALA A 429 7.25 -13.54 -9.53
N GLY A 430 7.83 -13.38 -8.34
CA GLY A 430 8.73 -14.39 -7.74
C GLY A 430 7.97 -15.69 -7.44
N ASP A 431 6.78 -15.57 -6.86
CA ASP A 431 5.98 -16.72 -6.39
C ASP A 431 5.24 -17.48 -7.50
N LEU A 432 4.86 -16.85 -8.63
CA LEU A 432 4.34 -17.57 -9.80
C LEU A 432 5.45 -18.40 -10.45
N THR A 433 6.66 -17.87 -10.47
CA THR A 433 7.84 -18.58 -10.97
C THR A 433 8.25 -19.69 -10.00
N GLN A 434 8.09 -19.48 -8.69
CA GLN A 434 8.36 -20.46 -7.64
C GLN A 434 7.31 -21.60 -7.62
N SER A 435 6.02 -21.29 -7.74
CA SER A 435 4.90 -22.23 -7.88
C SER A 435 4.97 -23.07 -9.16
N LEU A 436 5.36 -22.45 -10.28
CA LEU A 436 5.61 -23.15 -11.55
C LEU A 436 6.89 -24.01 -11.48
N SER A 437 7.90 -23.61 -10.69
CA SER A 437 9.14 -24.39 -10.53
C SER A 437 9.00 -25.59 -9.59
N GLU A 438 8.23 -25.46 -8.50
CA GLU A 438 7.98 -26.55 -7.53
C GLU A 438 7.10 -27.67 -8.10
N SER A 439 6.26 -27.36 -9.10
CA SER A 439 5.45 -28.35 -9.81
C SER A 439 6.22 -29.14 -10.87
N ILE A 440 7.42 -28.70 -11.27
CA ILE A 440 8.18 -29.27 -12.41
C ILE A 440 9.48 -29.96 -11.97
N PHE A 441 10.11 -29.59 -10.84
CA PHE A 441 11.35 -30.22 -10.37
C PHE A 441 11.30 -30.62 -8.88
N LYS A 442 11.05 -31.90 -8.60
CA LYS A 442 11.43 -32.53 -7.32
C LYS A 442 12.79 -33.22 -7.47
N PRO A 443 13.78 -32.88 -6.63
CA PRO A 443 14.68 -33.87 -6.08
C PRO A 443 14.59 -33.90 -4.54
N LYS A 444 14.59 -35.13 -4.00
CA LYS A 444 14.68 -35.42 -2.57
C LYS A 444 16.05 -35.04 -2.02
N SER A 445 16.14 -34.17 -1.00
CA SER A 445 17.15 -34.32 0.06
C SER A 445 16.86 -33.49 1.29
N THR A 446 16.92 -34.16 2.43
CA THR A 446 16.88 -33.69 3.82
C THR A 446 18.15 -32.92 4.16
N ILE A 447 18.05 -31.68 4.66
CA ILE A 447 19.16 -31.02 5.37
C ILE A 447 18.59 -30.16 6.53
N GLU A 448 18.94 -30.56 7.75
CA GLU A 448 18.74 -29.81 9.00
C GLU A 448 19.66 -28.57 9.03
N VAL A 449 19.14 -27.44 9.53
CA VAL A 449 19.97 -26.29 9.93
C VAL A 449 19.66 -25.94 11.38
N LYS A 450 20.68 -26.04 12.23
CA LYS A 450 20.68 -25.70 13.66
C LYS A 450 20.44 -24.21 13.87
N GLN A 451 19.51 -23.87 14.77
CA GLN A 451 19.42 -22.54 15.39
C GLN A 451 20.58 -22.32 16.37
N ILE A 452 21.11 -21.10 16.37
CA ILE A 452 22.01 -20.57 17.40
C ILE A 452 21.17 -19.65 18.29
N ASP A 453 21.25 -19.91 19.59
CA ASP A 453 20.52 -19.22 20.66
C ASP A 453 20.84 -17.72 20.77
N GLN A 454 19.82 -16.92 21.03
CA GLN A 454 19.92 -15.66 21.78
C GLN A 454 18.78 -15.56 22.81
N GLU A 455 19.08 -14.90 23.92
CA GLU A 455 18.55 -15.11 25.27
C GLU A 455 17.06 -14.81 25.53
N LYS A 456 16.53 -15.56 26.50
CA LYS A 456 15.20 -15.55 27.14
C LYS A 456 14.63 -14.18 27.49
N THR A 457 13.40 -13.92 27.03
CA THR A 457 12.35 -13.22 27.82
C THR A 457 10.98 -13.86 27.52
N THR A 458 10.34 -14.43 28.56
CA THR A 458 8.93 -14.95 28.67
C THR A 458 8.37 -15.84 27.55
N ASP A 459 7.96 -17.07 27.92
CA ASP A 459 7.44 -18.12 27.03
C ASP A 459 6.17 -17.67 26.26
N VAL A 460 6.27 -17.48 24.95
CA VAL A 460 5.20 -16.99 24.05
C VAL A 460 4.02 -17.96 23.96
N ASN A 461 4.18 -19.20 24.44
CA ASN A 461 3.18 -20.27 24.31
C ASN A 461 1.98 -20.17 25.28
N ASP A 462 2.02 -19.32 26.31
CA ASP A 462 0.97 -19.28 27.35
C ASP A 462 -0.18 -18.29 27.08
N LEU A 463 -0.13 -17.48 26.01
CA LEU A 463 -1.16 -16.45 25.74
C LEU A 463 -2.31 -16.95 24.83
N PRO A 464 -3.60 -16.76 25.17
CA PRO A 464 -4.72 -17.10 24.29
C PRO A 464 -4.60 -16.52 22.87
N PRO A 465 -4.81 -17.26 21.77
CA PRO A 465 -4.71 -16.69 20.43
C PRO A 465 -5.84 -15.70 20.11
N ILE A 466 -5.58 -14.76 19.19
CA ILE A 466 -6.59 -13.85 18.63
C ILE A 466 -6.92 -14.30 17.21
N VAL A 467 -8.19 -14.55 16.91
CA VAL A 467 -8.65 -15.01 15.59
C VAL A 467 -9.43 -13.90 14.88
N LEU A 468 -8.92 -13.43 13.73
CA LEU A 468 -9.55 -12.39 12.93
C LEU A 468 -10.47 -13.02 11.86
N VAL A 469 -11.78 -12.84 12.00
CA VAL A 469 -12.79 -13.47 11.13
C VAL A 469 -13.34 -12.45 10.15
N HIS A 470 -13.05 -12.64 8.86
CA HIS A 470 -13.48 -11.71 7.81
C HIS A 470 -14.99 -11.76 7.57
N GLY A 471 -15.52 -10.80 6.79
CA GLY A 471 -16.93 -10.77 6.40
C GLY A 471 -17.18 -11.29 4.98
N ILE A 472 -18.25 -10.77 4.37
CA ILE A 472 -18.56 -10.96 2.95
C ILE A 472 -17.41 -10.46 2.07
N PHE A 473 -17.10 -11.18 1.00
CA PHE A 473 -15.96 -10.93 0.09
C PHE A 473 -14.57 -10.98 0.73
N GLY A 474 -14.46 -11.34 2.01
CA GLY A 474 -13.17 -11.51 2.67
C GLY A 474 -12.45 -12.78 2.22
N PHE A 475 -11.17 -12.85 2.59
CA PHE A 475 -10.24 -13.90 2.17
C PHE A 475 -9.17 -14.06 3.25
N GLY A 476 -8.63 -15.27 3.39
CA GLY A 476 -7.56 -15.56 4.34
C GLY A 476 -6.17 -15.25 3.80
N LYS A 477 -5.16 -15.57 4.64
CA LYS A 477 -3.75 -15.33 4.32
C LYS A 477 -3.31 -16.09 3.07
N GLY A 478 -2.58 -15.43 2.18
CA GLY A 478 -2.05 -16.04 0.95
C GLY A 478 -2.97 -15.98 -0.27
N ARG A 479 -4.19 -15.45 -0.14
CA ARG A 479 -5.09 -15.17 -1.28
C ARG A 479 -4.81 -13.81 -1.90
N LEU A 480 -5.32 -13.58 -3.12
CA LEU A 480 -5.16 -12.32 -3.88
C LEU A 480 -3.71 -11.82 -3.95
N GLY A 481 -2.76 -12.73 -4.17
CA GLY A 481 -1.34 -12.36 -4.31
C GLY A 481 -0.68 -11.87 -3.01
N GLY A 482 -1.12 -12.38 -1.86
CA GLY A 482 -0.55 -12.03 -0.55
C GLY A 482 -1.09 -10.74 0.07
N LEU A 483 -2.17 -10.18 -0.50
CA LEU A 483 -2.91 -9.08 0.12
C LEU A 483 -3.48 -9.53 1.48
N SER A 484 -3.52 -8.63 2.46
CA SER A 484 -4.15 -8.89 3.76
C SER A 484 -5.52 -8.22 3.83
N TYR A 485 -6.58 -9.00 4.08
CA TYR A 485 -7.93 -8.48 4.31
C TYR A 485 -7.95 -7.52 5.50
N PHE A 486 -7.26 -7.87 6.59
CA PHE A 486 -7.13 -7.05 7.80
C PHE A 486 -5.96 -6.05 7.72
N ALA A 487 -5.48 -5.73 6.50
CA ALA A 487 -4.48 -4.70 6.22
C ALA A 487 -3.21 -4.77 7.10
N GLY A 488 -2.80 -5.97 7.50
CA GLY A 488 -1.61 -6.23 8.31
C GLY A 488 -1.82 -6.15 9.82
N ALA A 489 -3.05 -6.01 10.32
CA ALA A 489 -3.35 -6.08 11.76
C ALA A 489 -2.91 -7.42 12.38
N GLU A 490 -2.92 -8.50 11.61
CA GLU A 490 -2.42 -9.81 12.01
C GLU A 490 -0.91 -9.86 12.29
N LYS A 491 -0.16 -8.80 11.96
CA LYS A 491 1.29 -8.69 12.25
C LYS A 491 1.59 -7.88 13.51
N LYS A 492 0.56 -7.38 14.21
CA LYS A 492 0.71 -6.53 15.41
C LYS A 492 0.94 -7.31 16.70
N ASP A 493 0.61 -8.60 16.72
CA ASP A 493 0.78 -9.49 17.87
C ASP A 493 1.26 -10.86 17.35
N GLU A 494 2.03 -11.57 18.16
CA GLU A 494 2.73 -12.79 17.76
C GLU A 494 1.78 -13.99 17.60
N ARG A 495 0.58 -13.97 18.21
CA ARG A 495 -0.37 -15.11 18.21
C ARG A 495 -1.73 -14.73 17.59
N VAL A 496 -1.71 -14.23 16.35
CA VAL A 496 -2.92 -13.86 15.59
C VAL A 496 -3.14 -14.81 14.40
N LEU A 497 -4.35 -15.36 14.30
CA LEU A 497 -4.78 -16.28 13.24
C LEU A 497 -5.79 -15.61 12.30
N VAL A 498 -5.71 -15.92 11.00
CA VAL A 498 -6.61 -15.36 9.96
C VAL A 498 -7.16 -16.48 9.07
N PRO A 499 -8.30 -17.09 9.45
CA PRO A 499 -8.95 -18.15 8.68
C PRO A 499 -9.35 -17.73 7.27
N ASP A 500 -9.20 -18.63 6.30
CA ASP A 500 -9.68 -18.49 4.92
C ASP A 500 -11.07 -19.14 4.76
N LEU A 501 -12.13 -18.45 5.16
CA LEU A 501 -13.51 -18.96 5.10
C LEU A 501 -14.16 -18.65 3.75
N GLY A 502 -15.21 -19.40 3.38
CA GLY A 502 -15.95 -19.12 2.14
C GLY A 502 -16.47 -17.67 2.10
N SER A 503 -16.13 -16.92 1.04
CA SER A 503 -16.39 -15.48 0.99
C SER A 503 -17.87 -15.10 0.80
N LEU A 504 -18.67 -16.04 0.26
CA LEU A 504 -20.10 -15.88 -0.01
C LEU A 504 -20.99 -16.99 0.60
N THR A 505 -20.42 -17.98 1.27
CA THR A 505 -21.15 -19.06 1.93
C THR A 505 -21.96 -18.55 3.13
N SER A 506 -22.96 -19.31 3.58
CA SER A 506 -23.82 -18.91 4.69
C SER A 506 -23.05 -18.74 6.00
N VAL A 507 -23.63 -18.01 6.95
CA VAL A 507 -23.05 -17.84 8.29
C VAL A 507 -22.87 -19.19 8.99
N HIS A 508 -23.81 -20.11 8.79
CA HIS A 508 -23.76 -21.48 9.30
C HIS A 508 -22.54 -22.24 8.79
N ASP A 509 -22.34 -22.28 7.47
CA ASP A 509 -21.24 -23.01 6.85
C ASP A 509 -19.89 -22.43 7.25
N ARG A 510 -19.79 -21.10 7.29
CA ARG A 510 -18.58 -20.41 7.73
C ARG A 510 -18.23 -20.71 9.19
N ALA A 511 -19.22 -20.90 10.05
CA ALA A 511 -18.99 -21.27 11.45
C ALA A 511 -18.44 -22.70 11.55
N ARG A 512 -18.99 -23.64 10.77
CA ARG A 512 -18.47 -25.02 10.66
C ARG A 512 -17.03 -25.02 10.12
N GLU A 513 -16.77 -24.30 9.03
CA GLU A 513 -15.42 -24.19 8.46
C GLU A 513 -14.41 -23.60 9.44
N LEU A 514 -14.82 -22.60 10.25
CA LEU A 514 -13.98 -21.97 11.25
C LEU A 514 -13.59 -22.93 12.38
N PHE A 515 -14.53 -23.77 12.83
CA PHE A 515 -14.25 -24.79 13.84
C PHE A 515 -13.15 -25.75 13.36
N TYR A 516 -13.32 -26.36 12.18
CA TYR A 516 -12.36 -27.32 11.66
C TYR A 516 -11.05 -26.68 11.17
N TYR A 517 -11.05 -25.39 10.83
CA TYR A 517 -9.80 -24.65 10.61
C TYR A 517 -8.95 -24.60 11.89
N LEU A 518 -9.58 -24.38 13.05
CA LEU A 518 -8.89 -24.30 14.35
C LEU A 518 -8.53 -25.70 14.87
N LYS A 519 -9.48 -26.64 14.90
CA LYS A 519 -9.26 -27.99 15.45
C LYS A 519 -8.55 -28.94 14.50
N GLY A 520 -8.70 -28.75 13.19
CA GLY A 520 -8.31 -29.73 12.18
C GLY A 520 -9.40 -30.79 11.95
N GLY A 521 -9.29 -31.50 10.83
CA GLY A 521 -10.23 -32.54 10.43
C GLY A 521 -11.01 -32.21 9.16
N LEU A 522 -11.94 -33.10 8.82
CA LEU A 522 -12.85 -32.95 7.68
C LEU A 522 -14.01 -32.05 8.09
N VAL A 523 -14.24 -30.96 7.35
CA VAL A 523 -15.38 -30.07 7.63
C VAL A 523 -16.68 -30.85 7.50
N ASP A 524 -17.47 -30.87 8.56
CA ASP A 524 -18.83 -31.39 8.59
C ASP A 524 -19.83 -30.24 8.72
N TYR A 525 -20.68 -30.07 7.71
CA TYR A 525 -21.76 -29.09 7.68
C TYR A 525 -23.04 -29.58 8.37
N GLY A 526 -23.07 -30.82 8.85
CA GLY A 526 -24.24 -31.46 9.45
C GLY A 526 -25.17 -32.08 8.42
N GLU A 527 -25.61 -33.31 8.70
CA GLU A 527 -26.43 -34.10 7.79
C GLU A 527 -27.78 -33.43 7.47
N GLU A 528 -28.49 -32.93 8.49
CA GLU A 528 -29.81 -32.31 8.31
C GLU A 528 -29.74 -31.02 7.47
N HIS A 529 -28.78 -30.14 7.80
CA HIS A 529 -28.54 -28.89 7.06
C HIS A 529 -28.21 -29.17 5.59
N SER A 530 -27.29 -30.10 5.36
CA SER A 530 -26.81 -30.45 4.01
C SER A 530 -27.90 -31.06 3.15
N LYS A 531 -28.79 -31.88 3.74
CA LYS A 531 -29.98 -32.41 3.05
C LYS A 531 -31.00 -31.31 2.74
N ALA A 532 -31.25 -30.41 3.69
CA ALA A 532 -32.20 -29.31 3.51
C ALA A 532 -31.73 -28.32 2.42
N CYS A 533 -30.43 -28.04 2.36
CA CYS A 533 -29.85 -27.09 1.43
C CYS A 533 -29.28 -27.70 0.14
N GLY A 534 -29.23 -29.02 0.04
CA GLY A 534 -28.92 -29.74 -1.20
C GLY A 534 -27.43 -29.66 -1.57
N HIS A 535 -26.54 -29.75 -0.58
CA HIS A 535 -25.08 -29.80 -0.78
C HIS A 535 -24.45 -30.99 -0.05
N SER A 536 -23.14 -31.19 -0.25
CA SER A 536 -22.42 -32.26 0.44
C SER A 536 -22.28 -31.95 1.93
N GLN A 537 -22.48 -32.98 2.78
CA GLN A 537 -22.22 -32.88 4.22
C GLN A 537 -20.76 -32.57 4.53
N PHE A 538 -19.84 -33.12 3.74
CA PHE A 538 -18.41 -32.98 3.99
C PHE A 538 -17.77 -31.99 3.04
N GLY A 539 -16.99 -31.08 3.61
CA GLY A 539 -16.25 -30.04 2.90
C GLY A 539 -14.77 -30.36 2.75
N ARG A 540 -13.96 -29.31 2.96
CA ARG A 540 -12.50 -29.37 2.91
C ARG A 540 -11.91 -30.13 4.09
N PHE A 541 -10.76 -30.74 3.88
CA PHE A 541 -10.00 -31.42 4.92
C PHE A 541 -8.83 -30.53 5.38
N TYR A 542 -8.75 -30.28 6.68
CA TYR A 542 -7.63 -29.61 7.33
C TYR A 542 -6.75 -30.66 8.01
N GLU A 543 -5.59 -30.96 7.41
CA GLU A 543 -4.68 -32.00 7.92
C GLU A 543 -4.17 -31.69 9.33
N LYS A 544 -3.89 -30.40 9.60
CA LYS A 544 -3.53 -29.91 10.93
C LYS A 544 -4.38 -28.68 11.25
N GLY A 545 -4.95 -28.66 12.46
CA GLY A 545 -5.63 -27.49 12.99
C GLY A 545 -4.62 -26.44 13.44
N GLU A 546 -4.94 -25.16 13.23
CA GLU A 546 -4.08 -24.05 13.66
C GLU A 546 -4.03 -23.91 15.19
N TYR A 547 -5.03 -24.46 15.91
CA TYR A 547 -5.09 -24.45 17.37
C TYR A 547 -5.78 -25.70 17.95
N GLN A 548 -5.06 -26.84 17.94
CA GLN A 548 -5.62 -28.14 18.32
C GLN A 548 -5.98 -28.26 19.81
N GLU A 549 -5.21 -27.61 20.67
CA GLU A 549 -5.44 -27.57 22.13
C GLU A 549 -6.64 -26.73 22.54
N TRP A 550 -7.33 -26.07 21.61
CA TRP A 550 -8.47 -25.18 21.89
C TRP A 550 -9.55 -25.85 22.74
N ASP A 551 -9.72 -25.41 23.98
CA ASP A 551 -10.78 -25.90 24.86
C ASP A 551 -11.20 -24.82 25.86
N GLU A 552 -11.84 -25.21 26.96
CA GLU A 552 -12.28 -24.28 28.00
C GLU A 552 -11.11 -23.67 28.79
N ASP A 553 -10.04 -24.45 28.98
CA ASP A 553 -8.81 -24.04 29.67
C ASP A 553 -7.88 -23.25 28.73
N HIS A 554 -8.02 -23.48 27.42
CA HIS A 554 -7.28 -22.82 26.35
C HIS A 554 -8.22 -22.01 25.42
N PRO A 555 -8.92 -20.98 25.92
CA PRO A 555 -9.95 -20.30 25.16
C PRO A 555 -9.38 -19.29 24.14
N ILE A 556 -10.24 -18.79 23.23
CA ILE A 556 -9.83 -17.89 22.14
C ILE A 556 -10.50 -16.52 22.24
N HIS A 557 -9.78 -15.47 21.82
CA HIS A 557 -10.38 -14.17 21.49
C HIS A 557 -10.72 -14.09 20.01
N PHE A 558 -11.96 -13.71 19.68
CA PHE A 558 -12.38 -13.48 18.29
C PHE A 558 -12.56 -11.99 18.00
N VAL A 559 -12.11 -11.57 16.82
CA VAL A 559 -12.39 -10.24 16.24
C VAL A 559 -13.06 -10.45 14.88
N GLY A 560 -14.36 -10.21 14.82
CA GLY A 560 -15.17 -10.40 13.62
C GLY A 560 -15.46 -9.08 12.91
N HIS A 561 -15.12 -8.97 11.63
CA HIS A 561 -15.50 -7.83 10.79
C HIS A 561 -16.76 -8.15 9.97
N SER A 562 -17.72 -7.22 9.89
CA SER A 562 -18.91 -7.36 9.04
C SER A 562 -19.70 -8.65 9.40
N ALA A 563 -19.96 -9.52 8.44
CA ALA A 563 -20.61 -10.82 8.68
C ALA A 563 -19.81 -11.75 9.61
N GLY A 564 -18.49 -11.56 9.73
CA GLY A 564 -17.62 -12.38 10.57
C GLY A 564 -18.00 -12.33 12.05
N ALA A 565 -18.58 -11.22 12.52
CA ALA A 565 -19.09 -11.13 13.89
C ALA A 565 -20.29 -12.08 14.12
N GLN A 566 -21.17 -12.24 13.15
CA GLN A 566 -22.27 -13.22 13.24
C GLN A 566 -21.75 -14.66 13.15
N VAL A 567 -20.75 -14.93 12.30
CA VAL A 567 -20.12 -16.26 12.19
C VAL A 567 -19.61 -16.73 13.55
N VAL A 568 -18.92 -15.86 14.30
CA VAL A 568 -18.41 -16.22 15.63
C VAL A 568 -19.54 -16.46 16.62
N ARG A 569 -20.63 -15.68 16.58
CA ARG A 569 -21.78 -15.91 17.46
C ARG A 569 -22.44 -17.25 17.19
N VAL A 570 -22.62 -17.59 15.92
CA VAL A 570 -23.18 -18.90 15.51
C VAL A 570 -22.24 -20.03 15.93
N LEU A 571 -20.93 -19.88 15.72
CA LEU A 571 -19.94 -20.84 16.22
C LEU A 571 -20.03 -21.02 17.75
N GLN A 572 -20.10 -19.92 18.50
CA GLN A 572 -20.21 -19.99 19.97
C GLN A 572 -21.47 -20.72 20.42
N GLN A 573 -22.61 -20.46 19.77
CA GLN A 573 -23.85 -21.19 20.07
C GLN A 573 -23.73 -22.67 19.70
N MET A 574 -23.14 -23.01 18.54
CA MET A 574 -22.90 -24.41 18.15
C MET A 574 -22.01 -25.17 19.14
N LEU A 575 -21.03 -24.50 19.75
CA LEU A 575 -20.21 -25.08 20.81
C LEU A 575 -21.03 -25.33 22.08
N ALA A 576 -21.90 -24.40 22.48
CA ALA A 576 -22.80 -24.57 23.61
C ALA A 576 -23.80 -25.72 23.39
N ASP A 577 -24.30 -25.85 22.16
CA ASP A 577 -25.26 -26.87 21.75
C ASP A 577 -24.61 -28.21 21.40
N LYS A 578 -23.27 -28.31 21.47
CA LYS A 578 -22.48 -29.53 21.22
C LYS A 578 -22.70 -30.13 19.82
N MET A 579 -22.74 -29.27 18.82
CA MET A 579 -23.13 -29.63 17.46
C MET A 579 -22.01 -30.31 16.64
N PHE A 580 -20.82 -30.52 17.20
CA PHE A 580 -19.64 -31.05 16.49
C PHE A 580 -19.38 -32.50 16.89
N GLU A 581 -19.71 -33.43 15.99
CA GLU A 581 -19.51 -34.87 16.22
C GLU A 581 -18.03 -35.19 16.51
N GLY A 582 -17.80 -35.98 17.57
CA GLY A 582 -16.46 -36.31 18.06
C GLY A 582 -15.87 -35.29 19.05
N TYR A 583 -16.59 -34.20 19.36
CA TYR A 583 -16.17 -33.15 20.31
C TYR A 583 -17.28 -32.84 21.34
N GLU A 584 -17.71 -33.86 22.08
CA GLU A 584 -18.84 -33.81 23.04
C GLU A 584 -18.60 -32.91 24.28
N ASN A 585 -17.34 -32.50 24.51
CA ASN A 585 -16.93 -31.62 25.60
C ASN A 585 -16.93 -30.13 25.21
N THR A 586 -17.38 -29.79 24.01
CA THR A 586 -17.54 -28.41 23.57
C THR A 586 -18.54 -27.66 24.47
N ASN A 587 -18.24 -26.39 24.73
CA ASN A 587 -19.11 -25.47 25.46
C ASN A 587 -18.82 -24.01 25.05
N GLU A 588 -19.67 -23.08 25.47
CA GLU A 588 -19.54 -21.65 25.16
C GLU A 588 -18.27 -21.01 25.72
N ASN A 589 -17.67 -21.60 26.76
CA ASN A 589 -16.50 -21.08 27.45
C ASN A 589 -15.22 -21.30 26.61
N TRP A 590 -15.26 -22.02 25.51
CA TRP A 590 -14.15 -22.05 24.57
C TRP A 590 -13.90 -20.68 23.91
N VAL A 591 -14.85 -19.75 24.02
CA VAL A 591 -14.75 -18.36 23.58
C VAL A 591 -14.59 -17.41 24.77
N LEU A 592 -13.46 -16.71 24.84
CA LEU A 592 -13.15 -15.78 25.92
C LEU A 592 -13.74 -14.38 25.66
N SER A 593 -13.62 -13.89 24.43
CA SER A 593 -14.26 -12.63 24.02
C SER A 593 -14.59 -12.59 22.54
N LEU A 594 -15.61 -11.80 22.20
CA LEU A 594 -15.96 -11.43 20.83
C LEU A 594 -15.93 -9.91 20.67
N THR A 595 -15.08 -9.42 19.77
CA THR A 595 -15.07 -8.03 19.31
C THR A 595 -15.66 -7.95 17.91
N SER A 596 -16.72 -7.15 17.75
CA SER A 596 -17.40 -6.88 16.49
C SER A 596 -16.89 -5.56 15.90
N LEU A 597 -16.38 -5.59 14.66
CA LEU A 597 -15.97 -4.41 13.89
C LEU A 597 -16.95 -4.22 12.74
N SER A 598 -17.78 -3.17 12.80
CA SER A 598 -18.88 -2.99 11.85
C SER A 598 -19.69 -4.28 11.67
N GLY A 599 -20.03 -4.98 12.76
CA GLY A 599 -20.66 -6.30 12.68
C GLY A 599 -22.11 -6.25 12.22
N ALA A 600 -22.54 -7.20 11.40
CA ALA A 600 -23.92 -7.23 10.89
C ALA A 600 -24.92 -7.87 11.88
N LEU A 601 -24.94 -7.47 13.14
CA LEU A 601 -25.62 -8.22 14.21
C LEU A 601 -27.15 -8.30 14.05
N ASN A 602 -27.78 -7.35 13.36
CA ASN A 602 -29.23 -7.31 13.10
C ASN A 602 -29.58 -7.27 11.60
N GLY A 603 -28.62 -7.53 10.72
CA GLY A 603 -28.80 -7.44 9.27
C GLY A 603 -28.66 -6.03 8.70
N THR A 604 -28.95 -5.84 7.42
CA THR A 604 -28.80 -4.55 6.72
C THR A 604 -29.87 -4.32 5.67
N THR A 605 -30.31 -3.06 5.52
CA THR A 605 -31.21 -2.65 4.44
C THR A 605 -30.54 -2.71 3.06
N ARG A 606 -29.20 -2.78 3.01
CA ARG A 606 -28.44 -2.89 1.76
C ARG A 606 -28.80 -4.12 0.93
N THR A 607 -29.16 -5.23 1.57
CA THR A 607 -29.56 -6.46 0.87
C THR A 607 -30.74 -6.21 -0.09
N TYR A 608 -31.74 -5.42 0.33
CA TYR A 608 -32.92 -5.11 -0.48
C TYR A 608 -32.63 -4.16 -1.64
N ILE A 609 -31.69 -3.23 -1.43
CA ILE A 609 -31.20 -2.29 -2.45
C ILE A 609 -30.43 -3.06 -3.53
N ASP A 610 -29.59 -4.01 -3.13
CA ASP A 610 -28.76 -4.79 -4.05
C ASP A 610 -29.57 -5.84 -4.83
N GLY A 611 -30.71 -6.31 -4.31
CA GLY A 611 -31.68 -7.08 -5.10
C GLY A 611 -32.49 -8.14 -4.36
N ILE A 612 -32.35 -8.28 -3.05
CA ILE A 612 -33.19 -9.19 -2.24
C ILE A 612 -34.61 -8.64 -2.12
N GLN A 613 -35.60 -9.52 -2.12
CA GLN A 613 -37.01 -9.21 -1.96
C GLN A 613 -37.32 -8.92 -0.47
N PRO A 614 -37.89 -7.76 -0.13
CA PRO A 614 -38.24 -7.42 1.26
C PRO A 614 -39.35 -8.29 1.85
N GLU A 615 -40.13 -9.00 1.03
CA GLU A 615 -41.24 -9.87 1.43
C GLU A 615 -40.77 -11.05 2.28
N ASP A 616 -39.70 -11.74 1.85
CA ASP A 616 -39.18 -12.94 2.51
C ASP A 616 -37.72 -12.80 3.00
N GLY A 617 -37.03 -11.74 2.59
CA GLY A 617 -35.62 -11.49 2.94
C GLY A 617 -34.64 -12.47 2.30
N LYS A 618 -35.06 -13.23 1.30
CA LYS A 618 -34.32 -14.38 0.77
C LYS A 618 -34.34 -14.45 -0.75
N SER A 619 -35.49 -14.24 -1.36
CA SER A 619 -35.62 -14.35 -2.81
C SER A 619 -34.98 -13.16 -3.52
N LEU A 620 -34.47 -13.42 -4.72
CA LEU A 620 -33.92 -12.36 -5.57
C LEU A 620 -35.03 -11.74 -6.41
N LYS A 621 -34.97 -10.41 -6.61
CA LYS A 621 -35.81 -9.71 -7.58
C LYS A 621 -35.53 -10.26 -8.99
N PRO A 622 -36.55 -10.39 -9.86
CA PRO A 622 -36.39 -10.96 -11.19
C PRO A 622 -35.43 -10.16 -12.08
N ILE A 623 -35.37 -8.84 -11.88
CA ILE A 623 -34.43 -7.94 -12.56
C ILE A 623 -33.68 -7.14 -11.48
N SER A 624 -32.42 -7.51 -11.24
CA SER A 624 -31.54 -6.79 -10.31
C SER A 624 -30.07 -7.02 -10.63
N LEU A 625 -29.21 -6.15 -10.12
CA LEU A 625 -27.75 -6.28 -10.23
C LEU A 625 -27.24 -7.59 -9.61
N LEU A 626 -27.90 -8.04 -8.55
CA LEU A 626 -27.56 -9.28 -7.85
C LEU A 626 -27.88 -10.54 -8.67
N GLN A 627 -28.87 -10.50 -9.57
CA GLN A 627 -29.09 -11.59 -10.54
C GLN A 627 -27.91 -11.74 -11.50
N ILE A 628 -27.34 -10.63 -11.95
CA ILE A 628 -26.15 -10.65 -12.83
C ILE A 628 -24.95 -11.22 -12.07
N CYS A 629 -24.75 -10.78 -10.82
CA CYS A 629 -23.68 -11.32 -9.96
C CYS A 629 -23.86 -12.82 -9.68
N LYS A 630 -25.09 -13.28 -9.41
CA LYS A 630 -25.42 -14.71 -9.27
C LYS A 630 -24.98 -15.51 -10.50
N LEU A 631 -25.33 -15.06 -11.71
CA LEU A 631 -24.94 -15.71 -12.95
C LEU A 631 -23.40 -15.80 -13.08
N GLY A 632 -22.70 -14.72 -12.75
CA GLY A 632 -21.24 -14.68 -12.76
C GLY A 632 -20.60 -15.69 -11.82
N VAL A 633 -21.11 -15.81 -10.58
CA VAL A 633 -20.61 -16.77 -9.59
C VAL A 633 -20.87 -18.22 -10.03
N ILE A 634 -22.08 -18.51 -10.54
CA ILE A 634 -22.40 -19.85 -11.07
C ILE A 634 -21.44 -20.22 -12.20
N MET A 635 -21.20 -19.30 -13.14
CA MET A 635 -20.28 -19.54 -14.25
C MET A 635 -18.85 -19.73 -13.77
N TYR A 636 -18.40 -18.93 -12.80
CA TYR A 636 -17.06 -19.03 -12.21
C TYR A 636 -16.80 -20.42 -11.62
N ASP A 637 -17.68 -20.88 -10.73
CA ASP A 637 -17.55 -22.18 -10.07
C ASP A 637 -17.77 -23.36 -11.04
N TRP A 638 -18.62 -23.18 -12.04
CA TRP A 638 -18.85 -24.21 -13.04
C TRP A 638 -17.64 -24.42 -13.96
N ILE A 639 -16.95 -23.35 -14.39
CA ILE A 639 -15.76 -23.48 -15.25
C ILE A 639 -14.61 -24.13 -14.47
N ASP A 640 -14.54 -23.91 -13.15
CA ASP A 640 -13.62 -24.61 -12.22
C ASP A 640 -12.14 -24.49 -12.61
N ILE A 641 -11.69 -23.25 -12.86
CA ILE A 641 -10.30 -22.95 -13.25
C ILE A 641 -9.38 -23.03 -12.02
N PRO A 642 -8.43 -23.98 -11.94
CA PRO A 642 -7.67 -24.23 -10.71
C PRO A 642 -6.80 -23.06 -10.24
N TRP A 643 -6.10 -22.37 -11.14
CA TRP A 643 -5.26 -21.22 -10.76
C TRP A 643 -6.09 -20.04 -10.26
N LEU A 644 -7.29 -19.85 -10.83
CA LEU A 644 -8.19 -18.76 -10.47
C LEU A 644 -8.83 -19.02 -9.10
N LYS A 645 -9.22 -20.26 -8.81
CA LYS A 645 -9.66 -20.68 -7.47
C LYS A 645 -8.53 -20.62 -6.43
N SER A 646 -7.29 -20.88 -6.82
CA SER A 646 -6.12 -20.68 -5.94
C SER A 646 -5.94 -19.20 -5.59
N TYR A 647 -6.19 -18.32 -6.56
CA TYR A 647 -6.09 -16.87 -6.40
C TYR A 647 -7.23 -16.27 -5.55
N TYR A 648 -8.48 -16.69 -5.78
CA TYR A 648 -9.65 -16.29 -4.99
C TYR A 648 -10.75 -17.37 -5.04
N ASN A 649 -11.30 -17.78 -3.90
CA ASN A 649 -12.37 -18.78 -3.85
C ASN A 649 -13.64 -18.20 -3.19
N PHE A 650 -14.80 -18.45 -3.79
CA PHE A 650 -16.09 -18.06 -3.21
C PHE A 650 -16.54 -19.00 -2.09
N GLY A 651 -15.98 -20.22 -2.03
CA GLY A 651 -16.21 -21.20 -0.96
C GLY A 651 -17.31 -22.23 -1.23
N PHE A 652 -17.89 -22.25 -2.44
CA PHE A 652 -19.01 -23.15 -2.77
C PHE A 652 -18.58 -24.57 -3.22
N ASP A 653 -17.40 -25.03 -2.82
CA ASP A 653 -16.87 -26.32 -3.28
C ASP A 653 -17.76 -27.51 -2.83
N HIS A 654 -18.42 -27.40 -1.68
CA HIS A 654 -19.34 -28.42 -1.15
C HIS A 654 -20.67 -28.52 -1.93
N PHE A 655 -21.02 -27.50 -2.72
CA PHE A 655 -22.15 -27.57 -3.67
C PHE A 655 -21.79 -28.32 -4.96
N ASN A 656 -20.53 -28.70 -5.16
CA ASN A 656 -20.10 -29.55 -6.28
C ASN A 656 -20.49 -29.04 -7.67
N MET A 657 -20.50 -27.72 -7.87
CA MET A 657 -21.02 -27.08 -9.09
C MET A 657 -20.13 -27.21 -10.33
N SER A 658 -18.93 -27.79 -10.22
CA SER A 658 -17.97 -27.83 -11.33
C SER A 658 -18.48 -28.59 -12.56
N ARG A 659 -18.06 -28.18 -13.75
CA ARG A 659 -18.43 -28.77 -15.04
C ARG A 659 -18.20 -30.29 -15.09
N LYS A 660 -17.16 -30.77 -14.40
CA LYS A 660 -16.84 -32.21 -14.31
C LYS A 660 -17.91 -33.01 -13.54
N LYS A 661 -18.57 -32.39 -12.56
CA LYS A 661 -19.58 -33.04 -11.71
C LYS A 661 -21.01 -32.84 -12.22
N THR A 662 -21.38 -31.61 -12.59
CA THR A 662 -22.77 -31.25 -12.97
C THR A 662 -23.05 -31.30 -14.48
N GLY A 663 -22.01 -31.21 -15.32
CA GLY A 663 -22.16 -31.17 -16.77
C GLY A 663 -22.95 -29.96 -17.29
N VAL A 664 -23.29 -29.96 -18.59
CA VAL A 664 -24.03 -28.85 -19.24
C VAL A 664 -25.51 -28.82 -18.85
N ARG A 665 -26.11 -30.00 -18.59
CA ARG A 665 -27.51 -30.09 -18.16
C ARG A 665 -27.69 -29.56 -16.73
N GLY A 666 -26.77 -29.90 -15.81
CA GLY A 666 -26.80 -29.36 -14.45
C GLY A 666 -26.53 -27.86 -14.37
N LEU A 667 -25.81 -27.28 -15.34
CA LEU A 667 -25.68 -25.82 -15.45
C LEU A 667 -27.04 -25.15 -15.66
N VAL A 668 -27.94 -25.74 -16.45
CA VAL A 668 -29.28 -25.20 -16.65
C VAL A 668 -30.06 -25.20 -15.33
N ASP A 669 -29.95 -26.28 -14.55
CA ASP A 669 -30.61 -26.37 -13.23
C ASP A 669 -30.06 -25.35 -12.22
N LEU A 670 -28.75 -25.10 -12.22
CA LEU A 670 -28.11 -24.05 -11.41
C LEU A 670 -28.59 -22.65 -11.82
N LEU A 671 -28.67 -22.37 -13.13
CA LEU A 671 -29.10 -21.07 -13.66
C LEU A 671 -30.58 -20.79 -13.39
N LEU A 672 -31.43 -21.82 -13.49
CA LEU A 672 -32.86 -21.74 -13.17
C LEU A 672 -33.11 -21.65 -11.66
N GLY A 673 -32.11 -21.88 -10.81
CA GLY A 673 -32.24 -21.85 -9.35
C GLY A 673 -32.90 -23.11 -8.77
N ASN A 674 -32.91 -24.21 -9.51
CA ASN A 674 -33.42 -25.51 -9.04
C ASN A 674 -32.40 -26.24 -8.14
N ALA A 675 -31.12 -25.86 -8.22
CA ALA A 675 -30.02 -26.44 -7.46
C ALA A 675 -28.97 -25.37 -7.11
N GLY A 676 -28.10 -25.69 -6.14
CA GLY A 676 -27.00 -24.82 -5.73
C GLY A 676 -27.35 -23.82 -4.61
N PRO A 677 -26.40 -22.94 -4.23
CA PRO A 677 -26.53 -22.07 -3.06
C PRO A 677 -27.67 -21.05 -3.17
N PHE A 678 -28.03 -20.69 -4.41
CA PHE A 678 -29.09 -19.72 -4.72
C PHE A 678 -30.48 -20.35 -4.89
N ALA A 679 -30.63 -21.65 -4.60
CA ALA A 679 -31.90 -22.36 -4.66
C ALA A 679 -32.78 -22.02 -3.45
N ALA A 680 -33.91 -22.72 -3.30
CA ALA A 680 -34.93 -22.42 -2.29
C ALA A 680 -34.41 -22.41 -0.84
N CYS A 681 -33.30 -23.10 -0.51
CA CYS A 681 -32.69 -23.03 0.83
C CYS A 681 -31.98 -21.70 1.10
N GLY A 682 -31.55 -20.98 0.06
CA GLY A 682 -30.89 -19.68 0.16
C GLY A 682 -29.64 -19.73 1.03
N ASP A 683 -28.85 -20.77 0.88
CA ASP A 683 -27.68 -21.09 1.70
C ASP A 683 -26.44 -20.35 1.20
N TRP A 684 -26.48 -19.03 1.39
CA TRP A 684 -25.42 -18.10 1.06
C TRP A 684 -25.58 -16.85 1.92
N ILE A 685 -24.57 -16.00 1.94
CA ILE A 685 -24.44 -14.97 2.96
C ILE A 685 -25.53 -13.88 2.94
N LEU A 686 -26.13 -13.54 1.80
CA LEU A 686 -27.02 -12.36 1.73
C LEU A 686 -28.38 -12.55 2.42
N PRO A 687 -29.06 -13.70 2.29
CA PRO A 687 -30.24 -14.00 3.11
C PRO A 687 -29.99 -13.86 4.61
N ASP A 688 -28.84 -14.33 5.12
CA ASP A 688 -28.47 -14.20 6.54
C ASP A 688 -28.29 -12.74 6.97
N LEU A 689 -27.78 -11.90 6.05
CA LEU A 689 -27.57 -10.46 6.26
C LEU A 689 -28.83 -9.61 6.05
N SER A 690 -29.96 -10.19 5.64
CA SER A 690 -31.25 -9.50 5.66
C SER A 690 -31.72 -9.29 7.09
N ILE A 691 -32.60 -8.31 7.32
CA ILE A 691 -33.16 -8.07 8.66
C ILE A 691 -33.93 -9.32 9.14
N GLN A 692 -34.69 -9.97 8.26
CA GLN A 692 -35.43 -11.20 8.59
C GLN A 692 -34.51 -12.38 8.88
N GLY A 693 -33.44 -12.56 8.08
CA GLY A 693 -32.46 -13.63 8.28
C GLY A 693 -31.68 -13.47 9.58
N SER A 694 -31.17 -12.26 9.83
CA SER A 694 -30.47 -11.95 11.08
C SER A 694 -31.38 -12.06 12.30
N MET A 695 -32.67 -11.71 12.18
CA MET A 695 -33.64 -11.93 13.25
C MET A 695 -33.89 -13.42 13.52
N LYS A 696 -34.00 -14.25 12.47
CA LYS A 696 -34.13 -15.71 12.62
C LYS A 696 -32.90 -16.31 13.31
N LEU A 697 -31.70 -15.87 12.92
CA LEU A 697 -30.46 -16.27 13.59
C LEU A 697 -30.46 -15.82 15.05
N ASN A 698 -30.71 -14.54 15.33
CA ASN A 698 -30.71 -14.01 16.69
C ASN A 698 -31.74 -14.68 17.62
N ALA A 699 -32.82 -15.24 17.08
CA ALA A 699 -33.82 -15.96 17.88
C ALA A 699 -33.25 -17.22 18.56
N SER A 700 -32.21 -17.85 17.99
CA SER A 700 -31.54 -19.02 18.56
C SER A 700 -30.21 -18.69 19.26
N LEU A 701 -29.67 -17.47 19.07
CA LEU A 701 -28.36 -17.09 19.58
C LEU A 701 -28.47 -16.40 20.95
N GLN A 702 -27.71 -16.87 21.92
CA GLN A 702 -27.65 -16.27 23.25
C GLN A 702 -26.42 -15.36 23.42
N THR A 703 -26.39 -14.61 24.54
CA THR A 703 -25.18 -13.92 25.01
C THR A 703 -24.78 -14.57 26.32
N PHE A 704 -23.57 -15.13 26.32
CA PHE A 704 -23.14 -16.02 27.39
C PHE A 704 -22.50 -15.25 28.55
N PRO A 705 -22.78 -15.63 29.80
CA PRO A 705 -22.41 -14.85 30.98
C PRO A 705 -20.90 -14.78 31.23
N ASN A 706 -20.13 -15.73 30.71
CA ASN A 706 -18.67 -15.83 30.94
C ASN A 706 -17.83 -15.29 29.76
N THR A 707 -18.46 -14.67 28.78
CA THR A 707 -17.80 -14.13 27.58
C THR A 707 -17.91 -12.61 27.55
N PHE A 708 -16.83 -11.94 27.14
CA PHE A 708 -16.82 -10.49 26.97
C PHE A 708 -17.20 -10.10 25.54
N TYR A 709 -18.18 -9.20 25.38
CA TYR A 709 -18.66 -8.75 24.06
C TYR A 709 -18.38 -7.27 23.85
N PHE A 710 -17.71 -6.93 22.75
CA PHE A 710 -17.41 -5.56 22.35
C PHE A 710 -17.93 -5.30 20.95
N SER A 711 -18.41 -4.09 20.67
CA SER A 711 -18.78 -3.69 19.32
C SER A 711 -18.36 -2.26 18.96
N TYR A 712 -17.65 -2.13 17.85
CA TYR A 712 -17.34 -0.86 17.21
C TYR A 712 -18.32 -0.66 16.07
N ALA A 713 -19.41 0.06 16.38
CA ALA A 713 -20.41 0.46 15.41
C ALA A 713 -19.90 1.68 14.63
N THR A 714 -20.12 1.72 13.32
CA THR A 714 -19.58 2.76 12.45
C THR A 714 -20.66 3.61 11.82
N LYS A 715 -20.31 4.87 11.57
CA LYS A 715 -21.24 5.87 11.03
C LYS A 715 -20.52 6.87 10.13
N ARG A 716 -21.08 7.10 8.93
CA ARG A 716 -20.65 8.16 7.99
C ARG A 716 -21.78 9.05 7.52
N THR A 717 -22.81 9.20 8.34
CA THR A 717 -24.02 9.99 8.06
C THR A 717 -24.14 11.16 9.03
N THR A 718 -24.77 12.24 8.58
CA THR A 718 -25.08 13.43 9.39
C THR A 718 -26.50 13.89 9.11
N LYS A 719 -27.12 14.54 10.10
CA LYS A 719 -28.49 15.07 10.04
C LYS A 719 -28.45 16.61 10.15
N PRO A 720 -28.12 17.34 9.07
CA PRO A 720 -28.09 18.80 9.11
C PRO A 720 -29.49 19.33 9.43
N LEU A 721 -29.58 20.19 10.46
CA LEU A 721 -30.84 20.82 10.92
C LEU A 721 -31.96 19.82 11.29
N GLY A 722 -31.62 18.55 11.54
CA GLY A 722 -32.59 17.52 11.94
C GLY A 722 -33.58 17.08 10.86
N MET A 723 -33.39 17.48 9.60
CA MET A 723 -34.36 17.22 8.52
C MET A 723 -34.15 15.90 7.77
N MET A 724 -32.97 15.69 7.16
CA MET A 724 -32.70 14.49 6.34
C MET A 724 -31.30 13.94 6.62
N THR A 725 -31.20 12.62 6.78
CA THR A 725 -29.91 11.93 6.93
C THR A 725 -29.19 11.93 5.59
N VAL A 726 -27.97 12.47 5.56
CA VAL A 726 -27.13 12.59 4.37
C VAL A 726 -25.70 12.12 4.68
N PRO A 727 -24.90 11.78 3.67
CA PRO A 727 -23.49 11.49 3.86
C PRO A 727 -22.76 12.65 4.57
N SER A 728 -21.95 12.33 5.58
CA SER A 728 -21.18 13.28 6.41
C SER A 728 -20.10 14.06 5.65
N GLY A 729 -19.73 13.62 4.45
CA GLY A 729 -18.80 14.31 3.54
C GLY A 729 -18.17 13.36 2.52
N VAL A 730 -17.72 13.91 1.37
CA VAL A 730 -17.15 13.11 0.26
C VAL A 730 -15.74 12.58 0.58
N MET A 731 -14.96 13.29 1.40
CA MET A 731 -13.56 12.94 1.69
C MET A 731 -13.40 11.81 2.73
N GLY A 732 -14.43 11.51 3.52
CA GLY A 732 -14.38 10.49 4.58
C GLY A 732 -14.93 9.11 4.18
N ILE A 733 -15.66 9.02 3.08
CA ILE A 733 -16.35 7.80 2.62
C ILE A 733 -15.64 7.25 1.40
N HIS A 734 -15.46 5.94 1.32
CA HIS A 734 -14.86 5.29 0.17
C HIS A 734 -15.71 5.61 -1.08
N PRO A 735 -15.10 5.91 -2.24
CA PRO A 735 -15.86 6.19 -3.46
C PRO A 735 -16.89 5.10 -3.80
N LEU A 736 -16.57 3.83 -3.56
CA LEU A 736 -17.49 2.71 -3.78
C LEU A 736 -18.69 2.67 -2.81
N LEU A 737 -18.57 3.31 -1.65
CA LEU A 737 -19.59 3.31 -0.60
C LEU A 737 -20.42 4.59 -0.60
N PHE A 738 -19.95 5.69 -1.18
CA PHE A 738 -20.63 7.00 -1.11
C PHE A 738 -22.08 6.97 -1.59
N ILE A 739 -22.34 6.38 -2.77
CA ILE A 739 -23.69 6.24 -3.31
C ILE A 739 -24.53 5.33 -2.41
N ARG A 740 -23.93 4.27 -1.85
CA ARG A 740 -24.62 3.35 -0.95
C ARG A 740 -24.99 4.00 0.37
N VAL A 741 -24.12 4.87 0.92
CA VAL A 741 -24.44 5.64 2.13
C VAL A 741 -25.70 6.47 1.92
N LEU A 742 -25.80 7.15 0.77
CA LEU A 742 -26.96 7.96 0.43
C LEU A 742 -28.22 7.09 0.25
N GLN A 743 -28.13 6.00 -0.51
CA GLN A 743 -29.27 5.12 -0.78
C GLN A 743 -29.81 4.45 0.49
N MET A 744 -28.93 4.01 1.38
CA MET A 744 -29.34 3.44 2.67
C MET A 744 -29.98 4.47 3.59
N SER A 745 -29.49 5.72 3.58
CA SER A 745 -30.07 6.82 4.37
C SER A 745 -31.49 7.20 3.94
N GLN A 746 -31.84 6.91 2.69
CA GLN A 746 -33.12 7.22 2.07
C GLN A 746 -34.03 6.00 1.91
N TRP A 747 -33.59 4.83 2.37
CA TRP A 747 -34.37 3.62 2.28
C TRP A 747 -35.67 3.77 3.09
N GLN A 748 -36.78 3.36 2.48
CA GLN A 748 -38.06 3.22 3.13
C GLN A 748 -38.57 1.81 2.86
N PHE A 749 -38.99 1.12 3.91
CA PHE A 749 -39.60 -0.18 3.77
C PHE A 749 -40.94 -0.04 3.01
N PRO A 750 -41.21 -0.88 1.99
CA PRO A 750 -42.44 -0.76 1.21
C PRO A 750 -43.70 -0.87 2.09
N ARG A 751 -44.67 0.02 1.87
CA ARG A 751 -45.88 0.14 2.71
C ARG A 751 -46.91 -0.96 2.50
N ASP A 752 -46.81 -1.63 1.36
CA ASP A 752 -47.68 -2.70 0.89
C ASP A 752 -47.29 -4.09 1.43
N ILE A 753 -46.17 -4.18 2.16
CA ILE A 753 -45.61 -5.42 2.71
C ILE A 753 -45.59 -5.32 4.24
N PRO A 754 -45.85 -6.43 4.98
CA PRO A 754 -45.68 -6.45 6.42
C PRO A 754 -44.27 -6.00 6.84
N LEU A 755 -44.20 -5.14 7.85
CA LEU A 755 -42.93 -4.71 8.43
C LEU A 755 -42.11 -5.92 8.93
N PRO A 756 -40.77 -5.84 8.88
CA PRO A 756 -39.92 -6.99 9.21
C PRO A 756 -40.04 -7.43 10.67
N TYR A 757 -40.36 -6.51 11.58
CA TYR A 757 -40.68 -6.79 12.97
C TYR A 757 -41.58 -5.69 13.57
N LYS A 758 -42.22 -6.01 14.69
CA LYS A 758 -43.11 -5.08 15.40
C LYS A 758 -42.33 -3.88 15.93
N GLY A 759 -42.72 -2.67 15.55
CA GLY A 759 -42.05 -1.43 15.96
C GLY A 759 -40.88 -1.01 15.08
N TYR A 760 -40.71 -1.62 13.90
CA TYR A 760 -39.78 -1.14 12.88
C TYR A 760 -40.09 0.32 12.50
N ARG A 761 -39.05 1.15 12.42
CA ARG A 761 -39.10 2.54 11.96
C ARG A 761 -37.96 2.78 10.99
N ASP A 762 -38.24 3.35 9.83
CA ASP A 762 -37.21 3.63 8.82
C ASP A 762 -36.12 4.56 9.38
N GLU A 763 -36.49 5.52 10.23
CA GLU A 763 -35.59 6.52 10.81
C GLU A 763 -34.46 5.93 11.64
N ASP A 764 -34.71 4.79 12.28
CA ASP A 764 -33.75 4.07 13.10
C ASP A 764 -32.65 3.40 12.25
N TRP A 765 -32.95 3.15 10.97
CA TRP A 765 -32.06 2.48 10.02
C TRP A 765 -31.36 3.43 9.05
N GLN A 766 -31.53 4.75 9.19
CA GLN A 766 -30.94 5.71 8.24
C GLN A 766 -29.42 5.88 8.43
N ASP A 767 -28.94 5.92 9.68
CA ASP A 767 -27.51 6.06 9.95
C ASP A 767 -26.78 4.78 9.51
N ASN A 768 -25.71 4.92 8.73
CA ASN A 768 -24.97 3.79 8.16
C ASN A 768 -23.50 4.15 7.81
N ASP A 769 -22.72 3.11 7.46
CA ASP A 769 -21.31 3.18 7.06
C ASP A 769 -21.08 2.88 5.56
N GLY A 770 -22.16 2.73 4.79
CA GLY A 770 -22.17 2.38 3.37
C GLY A 770 -22.35 0.89 3.07
N ALA A 771 -22.32 0.02 4.07
CA ALA A 771 -22.67 -1.39 3.93
C ALA A 771 -23.72 -1.87 4.94
N LEU A 772 -23.63 -1.40 6.18
CA LEU A 772 -24.53 -1.78 7.25
C LEU A 772 -25.08 -0.52 7.94
N ASN A 773 -26.28 -0.65 8.49
CA ASN A 773 -26.91 0.41 9.28
C ASN A 773 -26.28 0.45 10.67
N THR A 774 -25.96 1.63 11.20
CA THR A 774 -25.25 1.81 12.48
C THR A 774 -25.99 1.14 13.64
N ILE A 775 -27.33 1.21 13.66
CA ILE A 775 -28.16 0.52 14.66
C ILE A 775 -27.91 -0.98 14.71
N SER A 776 -27.67 -1.59 13.54
CA SER A 776 -27.47 -3.03 13.41
C SER A 776 -26.15 -3.49 14.02
N MET A 777 -25.17 -2.60 14.12
CA MET A 777 -23.82 -2.95 14.58
C MET A 777 -23.64 -2.86 16.08
N THR A 778 -24.55 -2.18 16.81
CA THR A 778 -24.37 -1.90 18.25
C THR A 778 -24.31 -3.19 19.08
N HIS A 779 -25.39 -3.96 19.08
CA HIS A 779 -25.55 -5.24 19.77
C HIS A 779 -26.74 -5.98 19.13
N PRO A 780 -26.98 -7.26 19.44
CA PRO A 780 -28.18 -7.95 19.00
C PRO A 780 -29.42 -7.33 19.65
N ARG A 781 -30.30 -6.74 18.83
CA ARG A 781 -31.51 -5.99 19.25
C ARG A 781 -32.80 -6.72 18.90
N ILE A 782 -32.80 -7.48 17.81
CA ILE A 782 -33.98 -8.16 17.27
C ILE A 782 -33.73 -9.66 17.20
N PRO A 783 -34.72 -10.51 17.54
CA PRO A 783 -36.08 -10.14 17.95
C PRO A 783 -36.19 -9.69 19.42
N VAL A 784 -35.22 -10.08 20.26
CA VAL A 784 -35.12 -9.68 21.66
C VAL A 784 -33.82 -8.90 21.83
N GLU A 785 -33.86 -7.81 22.59
CA GLU A 785 -32.69 -6.97 22.83
C GLU A 785 -31.80 -7.57 23.90
N HIS A 786 -30.52 -7.76 23.58
CA HIS A 786 -29.52 -8.28 24.49
C HIS A 786 -28.96 -7.15 25.38
N SER A 787 -28.53 -7.49 26.59
CA SER A 787 -27.94 -6.55 27.53
C SER A 787 -26.75 -5.81 26.91
N SER A 788 -26.77 -4.48 26.95
CA SER A 788 -25.73 -3.63 26.36
C SER A 788 -25.45 -2.37 27.17
N LEU A 789 -24.23 -1.84 27.00
CA LEU A 789 -23.77 -0.59 27.59
C LEU A 789 -23.02 0.24 26.54
N ILE A 790 -23.34 1.53 26.44
CA ILE A 790 -22.62 2.46 25.57
C ILE A 790 -21.34 2.97 26.25
N LEU A 791 -20.21 2.89 25.56
CA LEU A 791 -18.92 3.42 26.01
C LEU A 791 -18.70 4.81 25.41
N ARG A 792 -18.44 5.82 26.24
CA ARG A 792 -18.14 7.20 25.80
C ARG A 792 -16.64 7.48 25.73
N SER A 793 -15.86 6.84 26.62
CA SER A 793 -14.40 6.88 26.65
C SER A 793 -13.82 5.49 26.88
N ASP A 794 -12.63 5.21 26.33
CA ASP A 794 -11.96 3.92 26.55
C ASP A 794 -11.52 3.74 28.03
N SER A 795 -11.46 4.83 28.80
CA SER A 795 -11.24 4.87 30.26
C SER A 795 -12.47 4.48 31.11
N ASP A 796 -13.66 4.36 30.52
CA ASP A 796 -14.88 3.92 31.23
C ASP A 796 -14.85 2.41 31.56
N CYS A 797 -13.82 1.68 31.12
CA CYS A 797 -13.73 0.22 31.11
C CYS A 797 -13.24 -0.43 32.42
N LEU A 798 -13.42 0.14 33.62
CA LEU A 798 -12.96 -0.53 34.84
C LEU A 798 -13.96 -0.48 36.01
N PRO A 799 -14.44 -1.64 36.52
CA PRO A 799 -14.22 -3.03 36.05
C PRO A 799 -15.24 -3.51 34.98
N LEU A 800 -14.76 -4.16 33.91
CA LEU A 800 -15.63 -4.80 32.89
C LEU A 800 -16.31 -6.05 33.44
N GLN A 801 -17.61 -6.20 33.16
CA GLN A 801 -18.40 -7.40 33.46
C GLN A 801 -18.64 -8.23 32.19
N PRO A 802 -18.46 -9.56 32.21
CA PRO A 802 -18.81 -10.43 31.10
C PRO A 802 -20.34 -10.59 30.95
N GLY A 803 -20.80 -11.09 29.81
CA GLY A 803 -22.23 -11.28 29.53
C GLY A 803 -23.00 -10.03 29.05
N ILE A 804 -22.30 -8.93 28.78
CA ILE A 804 -22.90 -7.66 28.33
C ILE A 804 -22.16 -7.18 27.07
N TRP A 805 -22.91 -6.61 26.11
CA TRP A 805 -22.35 -5.96 24.92
C TRP A 805 -21.93 -4.51 25.20
N TYR A 806 -20.63 -4.26 25.18
CA TYR A 806 -20.10 -2.89 25.25
C TYR A 806 -19.91 -2.33 23.85
N TYR A 807 -20.61 -1.26 23.49
CA TYR A 807 -20.50 -0.69 22.15
C TYR A 807 -20.06 0.77 22.13
N LYS A 808 -19.34 1.13 21.07
CA LYS A 808 -18.85 2.49 20.77
C LYS A 808 -19.20 2.83 19.33
N ILE A 809 -19.66 4.06 19.09
CA ILE A 809 -19.90 4.56 17.74
C ILE A 809 -18.65 5.31 17.27
N VAL A 810 -18.12 4.93 16.11
CA VAL A 810 -16.91 5.47 15.49
C VAL A 810 -17.25 6.12 14.15
N GLU A 811 -16.67 7.27 13.85
CA GLU A 811 -16.83 7.94 12.55
C GLU A 811 -15.97 7.29 11.46
N ALA A 812 -16.38 6.10 11.05
CA ALA A 812 -15.68 5.26 10.08
C ALA A 812 -16.65 4.73 9.02
N ASP A 813 -16.14 4.44 7.83
CA ASP A 813 -16.92 3.72 6.82
C ASP A 813 -16.63 2.22 6.88
N HIS A 814 -17.41 1.41 6.15
CA HIS A 814 -17.37 -0.04 6.31
C HIS A 814 -15.99 -0.67 6.09
N ILE A 815 -15.19 -0.11 5.18
CA ILE A 815 -13.88 -0.69 4.85
C ILE A 815 -12.74 -0.12 5.69
N MET A 816 -13.00 0.83 6.59
CA MET A 816 -11.95 1.50 7.36
C MET A 816 -11.15 0.55 8.25
N PHE A 817 -11.75 -0.56 8.71
CA PHE A 817 -11.10 -1.57 9.54
C PHE A 817 -10.39 -2.67 8.76
N ILE A 818 -10.47 -2.63 7.44
CA ILE A 818 -9.93 -3.65 6.53
C ILE A 818 -9.18 -2.94 5.39
N ILE A 819 -8.62 -3.71 4.46
CA ILE A 819 -8.05 -3.29 3.16
C ILE A 819 -7.90 -1.76 2.99
N ASN A 820 -6.65 -1.28 3.01
CA ASN A 820 -6.23 0.14 2.93
C ASN A 820 -6.01 0.84 4.28
N ARG A 821 -5.08 0.30 5.09
CA ARG A 821 -4.55 0.92 6.33
C ARG A 821 -4.11 2.37 6.12
N GLU A 822 -3.58 2.72 4.94
CA GLU A 822 -3.13 4.08 4.61
C GLU A 822 -4.27 5.11 4.62
N ARG A 823 -5.49 4.70 4.22
CA ARG A 823 -6.69 5.55 4.25
C ARG A 823 -7.21 5.75 5.67
N ALA A 824 -7.20 4.71 6.48
CA ALA A 824 -7.68 4.75 7.85
C ALA A 824 -6.66 5.39 8.81
N GLY A 825 -5.37 5.37 8.45
CA GLY A 825 -4.30 6.09 9.12
C GLY A 825 -4.12 5.67 10.58
N VAL A 826 -3.84 6.65 11.44
CA VAL A 826 -3.55 6.44 12.87
C VAL A 826 -4.75 5.83 13.61
N GLU A 827 -5.97 6.12 13.17
CA GLU A 827 -7.19 5.65 13.84
C GLU A 827 -7.38 4.13 13.69
N PHE A 828 -6.99 3.55 12.55
CA PHE A 828 -6.91 2.09 12.40
C PHE A 828 -5.94 1.47 13.38
N ASP A 829 -4.75 2.08 13.50
CA ASP A 829 -3.71 1.54 14.37
C ASP A 829 -4.13 1.56 15.83
N LEU A 830 -4.65 2.70 16.30
CA LEU A 830 -5.15 2.87 17.65
C LEU A 830 -6.28 1.90 18.01
N ILE A 831 -7.21 1.62 17.08
CA ILE A 831 -8.32 0.71 17.33
C ILE A 831 -7.83 -0.73 17.48
N TYR A 832 -7.00 -1.24 16.56
CA TYR A 832 -6.45 -2.58 16.70
C TYR A 832 -5.50 -2.73 17.89
N ASP A 833 -4.69 -1.71 18.19
CA ASP A 833 -3.81 -1.71 19.37
C ASP A 833 -4.63 -1.74 20.66
N SER A 834 -5.72 -0.94 20.74
CA SER A 834 -6.63 -0.96 21.88
C SER A 834 -7.36 -2.30 22.04
N ILE A 835 -7.77 -2.94 20.94
CA ILE A 835 -8.42 -4.25 20.98
C ILE A 835 -7.44 -5.31 21.48
N PHE A 836 -6.22 -5.34 20.93
CA PHE A 836 -5.23 -6.35 21.28
C PHE A 836 -4.73 -6.14 22.70
N GLU A 837 -4.47 -4.90 23.12
CA GLU A 837 -4.13 -4.58 24.51
C GLU A 837 -5.23 -5.03 25.47
N ARG A 838 -6.51 -4.85 25.12
CA ARG A 838 -7.64 -5.30 25.94
C ARG A 838 -7.70 -6.82 26.05
N CYS A 839 -7.56 -7.54 24.94
CA CYS A 839 -7.46 -9.00 24.93
C CYS A 839 -6.31 -9.47 25.83
N ARG A 840 -5.18 -8.77 25.84
CA ARG A 840 -3.97 -9.16 26.57
C ARG A 840 -3.90 -8.71 28.03
N LYS A 841 -4.61 -7.64 28.45
CA LYS A 841 -4.45 -7.06 29.80
C LYS A 841 -5.71 -7.10 30.66
N HIS A 842 -6.89 -7.16 30.04
CA HIS A 842 -8.16 -6.85 30.75
C HIS A 842 -9.20 -7.96 30.66
N VAL A 843 -8.99 -8.94 29.78
CA VAL A 843 -9.94 -10.03 29.54
C VAL A 843 -9.27 -11.35 29.92
N PHE A 844 -9.34 -11.68 31.20
CA PHE A 844 -8.89 -12.97 31.73
C PHE A 844 -10.00 -13.59 32.56
N ARG A 845 -10.18 -14.91 32.45
CA ARG A 845 -10.88 -15.64 33.49
C ARG A 845 -10.01 -15.64 34.72
N LYS A 846 -10.51 -15.13 35.85
CA LYS A 846 -9.90 -15.45 37.14
C LYS A 846 -10.06 -16.95 37.32
N ALA A 847 -8.96 -17.70 37.26
CA ALA A 847 -8.98 -19.10 37.67
C ALA A 847 -9.59 -19.19 39.09
N PRO A 848 -10.42 -20.19 39.39
CA PRO A 848 -10.72 -20.52 40.78
C PRO A 848 -9.38 -20.75 41.47
N GLN A 849 -9.13 -20.06 42.58
CA GLN A 849 -7.92 -20.28 43.37
C GLN A 849 -7.92 -21.73 43.85
N THR A 850 -7.18 -22.61 43.18
CA THR A 850 -6.74 -23.87 43.76
C THR A 850 -5.75 -23.51 44.87
N LEU A 851 -6.24 -23.54 46.11
CA LEU A 851 -5.42 -23.44 47.31
C LEU A 851 -4.32 -24.52 47.25
N PRO A 852 -3.04 -24.20 47.48
CA PRO A 852 -1.99 -25.20 47.58
C PRO A 852 -2.24 -26.09 48.79
N ASN A 853 -2.07 -27.40 48.62
CA ASN A 853 -1.99 -28.38 49.70
C ASN A 853 -0.93 -27.94 50.73
N GLU A 854 -1.36 -27.39 51.87
CA GLU A 854 -0.57 -27.47 53.10
C GLU A 854 -0.79 -28.85 53.71
N ALA A 855 0.14 -29.75 53.41
CA ALA A 855 0.39 -30.90 54.26
C ALA A 855 0.95 -30.41 55.60
N GLN A 856 0.08 -30.11 56.55
CA GLN A 856 0.47 -30.01 57.96
C GLN A 856 0.43 -31.41 58.58
N HIS A 857 1.63 -31.94 58.80
CA HIS A 857 1.91 -32.92 59.84
C HIS A 857 1.29 -32.44 61.17
N GLN A 858 0.32 -33.21 61.69
CA GLN A 858 -0.04 -33.14 63.09
C GLN A 858 -0.08 -34.56 63.65
N GLU A 859 1.04 -34.97 64.26
CA GLU A 859 1.07 -36.07 65.20
C GLU A 859 0.49 -35.61 66.56
N ARG A 860 -0.46 -36.43 67.04
CA ARG A 860 -0.75 -36.79 68.44
C ARG A 860 -1.26 -35.76 69.48
N GLY A 861 -2.40 -36.18 70.06
CA GLY A 861 -2.96 -35.85 71.37
C GLY A 861 -4.47 -35.62 71.20
N GLY A 862 -5.42 -36.45 71.63
CA GLY A 862 -5.52 -37.29 72.83
C GLY A 862 -6.67 -36.74 73.70
N GLN A 863 -7.68 -37.60 73.98
CA GLN A 863 -8.75 -37.49 75.01
C GLN A 863 -10.00 -36.65 74.67
N GLU A 864 -11.19 -37.31 74.64
CA GLU A 864 -12.31 -37.22 75.63
C GLU A 864 -13.11 -35.91 75.44
N GLU A 865 -14.39 -35.87 75.07
CA GLU A 865 -15.61 -36.58 75.49
C GLU A 865 -16.63 -36.68 74.33
#